data_AF-A0A9C8I787-F1
#
_entry.id   AF-A0A9C8I787-F1
#
_cell.length_a   1.000
_cell.length_b   1.000
_cell.length_c   1.000
_cell.angle_alpha   90.00
_cell.angle_beta   90.00
_cell.angle_gamma   90.00
#
_symmetry.space_group_name_H-M   'P 1'
#
loop_
_entity.id
_entity.type
_entity.pdbx_description
1 polymer ?
#
loop_
_entity_poly.entity_id
_entity_poly.type
_entity_poly.pdbx_seq_one_letter_code
_entity_poly.pdbx_strand_id
1 'polypeptide(L)'
;MLKDRLIQITLTFSVMVALLIVGCQGGSNQSPVDPGSSLDTTSPAFTSESGGSAERFQAIGSRSNTRYVWGLWDITIDPVTLEVEIVPLRGLEWHANVVEFLQDPYPKTNLGIIIDDGASDVQNGLFAADVTLRHPFPGLPRFRGFDVRGAFLADGGYHSKYDSTAILADPNPAANDARVLNPDGYMRWFNPSEFSLGGLRIFQYIPAKGGTAHNTTATLNPYKYFSDDFLSPGTKTLPLQEVNIDLDKRGTFSINSAITRRYMIQFSMVGGVPIFRFSYVVDASYHEPDESNASFPVESFPTSANMQEVYKIVCNDAGSSAYYENPSVLGGNLKFALEIFDWQAPYSPSGVMGEVGSIIVESPTLLSNYGGMIDITDEFFLNASPASETSSVAMIDIINVTPAAQTDQKLFFTITSADPTDYGNPWEQPYPTAPVLAAYYMWDAPILEEYLNNPPEVGQVEGPTPVNSTMGELMYFAPVYDPDDDQTLTAYWSVVVHGNTPNYNIPSNPDFSVDIDWSDYAPAQVYDVNIRVSDGYIQVEGILLEVTHENTPPIVGSVTGPTPVKVTDTDTNYSAPISDPDNTQNLTATWSIVASGSPADYNIPSNGTDYSLDHSWETYTVGLYDVNVRVSDGVAPPVEGTLLTVTLENTAPTLGNITGDSNVDESYNASQYNHGTLTDPDNGQTHTYMWSLVLDGNSPVYNIPPNGANDSLVIDWCDFQPGLYDIQCRVYDGYDYGYTAVFDVTRGLSSCIGNAHSYSGEATWTRYSTYQYSMVPRLDIDFFRGGNFNGEGIAQIGYETLMNFVVTGTGAMSNPTLQYRWGIPQGDLVISLDTAPDLDPSDSYTDDRIVLVLLNTPDVITVYDANVFLGGPLMTTLNDVAGSDGISCIAIDAENDIWALVRSGGNTVRLHHWTYVVDDNTGGPYYTYNSGDTLNVTSQISWDADIFDMVVAFTNNHLFVLEAGPAPERGLIHEFNLNTSPPTYVQSVGGPGNPIFSDTMRFDYSMIIGRAAGADIAIDHVGYDSCDPEHCRIVVMSWLDNAAEESEVVRLDLNLDIIDRSQTGSLQYWPSVGLATNTEESQRLLVCPGTDHFDIWHPPVDW
;
A
#
# COMPACT_ATOMS: atom_id res chain seq x y z
N MET A 1 98.17 7.74 16.14
CA MET A 1 97.50 8.64 15.18
C MET A 1 96.16 8.16 14.60
N LEU A 2 95.74 6.89 14.77
CA LEU A 2 94.34 6.47 14.54
C LEU A 2 93.71 5.79 15.77
N LYS A 3 94.36 5.92 16.93
CA LYS A 3 93.90 5.42 18.24
C LYS A 3 93.50 6.54 19.21
N ASP A 4 93.89 7.78 18.89
CA ASP A 4 93.82 8.94 19.80
C ASP A 4 92.52 9.78 19.63
N ARG A 5 91.68 9.46 18.63
CA ARG A 5 90.35 10.08 18.45
C ARG A 5 89.18 9.25 19.00
N LEU A 6 89.41 7.98 19.37
CA LEU A 6 88.36 7.13 19.94
C LEU A 6 88.19 7.35 21.46
N ILE A 7 89.24 7.83 22.15
CA ILE A 7 89.23 8.07 23.61
C ILE A 7 88.58 9.41 23.99
N GLN A 8 88.54 10.40 23.08
CA GLN A 8 87.91 11.70 23.35
C GLN A 8 86.38 11.68 23.31
N ILE A 9 85.74 10.73 22.62
CA ILE A 9 84.27 10.67 22.53
C ILE A 9 83.67 9.95 23.74
N THR A 10 84.32 8.89 24.24
CA THR A 10 83.87 8.16 25.44
C THR A 10 83.87 9.03 26.71
N LEU A 11 84.81 9.98 26.82
CA LEU A 11 84.94 10.81 28.02
C LEU A 11 83.91 11.95 28.12
N THR A 12 83.30 12.38 27.01
CA THR A 12 82.28 13.43 27.01
C THR A 12 80.89 12.89 27.36
N PHE A 13 80.57 11.66 26.94
CA PHE A 13 79.25 11.07 27.21
C PHE A 13 79.07 10.66 28.69
N SER A 14 80.12 10.14 29.34
CA SER A 14 80.07 9.76 30.76
C SER A 14 79.93 10.95 31.75
N VAL A 15 80.08 12.19 31.30
CA VAL A 15 79.99 13.39 32.16
C VAL A 15 78.60 14.03 32.14
N MET A 16 77.80 13.86 31.07
CA MET A 16 76.41 14.34 31.06
C MET A 16 75.43 13.45 31.84
N VAL A 17 75.69 12.13 31.92
CA VAL A 17 74.82 11.19 32.65
C VAL A 17 74.95 11.33 34.19
N ALA A 18 76.02 11.96 34.68
CA ALA A 18 76.31 12.09 36.11
C ALA A 18 75.62 13.29 36.82
N LEU A 19 74.68 14.00 36.15
CA LEU A 19 74.10 15.26 36.66
C LEU A 19 72.57 15.28 36.84
N LEU A 20 71.88 14.14 36.79
CA LEU A 20 70.41 14.05 36.98
C LEU A 20 69.99 13.10 38.12
N ILE A 21 70.62 13.20 39.29
CA ILE A 21 70.15 12.57 40.54
C ILE A 21 70.28 13.55 41.72
N VAL A 22 69.21 14.29 42.06
CA VAL A 22 68.87 14.78 43.42
C VAL A 22 67.34 15.04 43.53
N GLY A 23 66.68 14.47 44.56
CA GLY A 23 65.29 14.75 44.98
C GLY A 23 64.28 13.66 44.58
N CYS A 24 63.84 12.72 45.43
CA CYS A 24 63.11 12.80 46.71
C CYS A 24 61.70 13.45 46.56
N GLN A 25 60.59 12.91 47.12
CA GLN A 25 60.40 11.77 48.04
C GLN A 25 58.90 11.34 48.15
N GLY A 26 58.62 10.09 48.56
CA GLY A 26 57.30 9.56 48.98
C GLY A 26 56.46 8.99 47.81
N GLY A 27 55.85 7.79 47.86
CA GLY A 27 55.51 6.86 48.96
C GLY A 27 53.99 6.65 48.99
N SER A 28 53.39 5.47 49.19
CA SER A 28 53.90 4.10 49.40
C SER A 28 52.73 3.09 49.32
N ASN A 29 52.98 1.84 48.88
CA ASN A 29 52.11 0.64 49.02
C ASN A 29 50.75 0.69 48.27
N GLN A 30 50.37 -0.23 47.38
CA GLN A 30 50.37 -1.70 47.54
C GLN A 30 50.62 -2.46 46.21
N SER A 31 50.83 -3.77 46.30
CA SER A 31 51.24 -4.69 45.22
C SER A 31 50.04 -5.45 44.60
N PRO A 32 50.11 -5.93 43.35
CA PRO A 32 48.94 -6.48 42.64
C PRO A 32 48.77 -7.99 42.80
N VAL A 33 47.52 -8.47 42.96
CA VAL A 33 47.06 -9.82 42.59
C VAL A 33 45.51 -9.90 42.55
N ASP A 34 45.01 -10.67 41.59
CA ASP A 34 43.64 -11.21 41.37
C ASP A 34 42.45 -10.26 41.07
N PRO A 35 41.72 -10.48 39.95
CA PRO A 35 40.40 -9.91 39.70
C PRO A 35 39.27 -10.81 40.22
N GLY A 36 38.28 -10.25 40.93
CA GLY A 36 37.20 -11.03 41.57
C GLY A 36 35.87 -10.30 41.75
N SER A 37 35.04 -10.33 40.68
CA SER A 37 33.57 -10.41 40.68
C SER A 37 32.68 -9.58 41.65
N SER A 38 32.00 -8.56 41.13
CA SER A 38 30.53 -8.31 41.28
C SER A 38 30.13 -7.07 40.43
N LEU A 39 29.46 -7.18 39.28
CA LEU A 39 28.00 -7.32 39.03
C LEU A 39 27.12 -6.09 39.37
N ASP A 40 26.24 -5.78 38.40
CA ASP A 40 25.27 -4.67 38.21
C ASP A 40 25.79 -3.35 37.61
N THR A 41 25.51 -3.00 36.33
CA THR A 41 24.21 -2.72 35.62
C THR A 41 23.53 -1.46 36.19
N THR A 42 23.17 -0.42 35.41
CA THR A 42 22.63 -0.37 34.03
C THR A 42 23.03 0.89 33.23
N SER A 43 22.95 0.78 31.89
CA SER A 43 22.73 1.89 30.92
C SER A 43 21.25 1.80 30.46
N PRO A 44 20.61 2.84 29.87
CA PRO A 44 20.87 3.33 28.50
C PRO A 44 20.81 4.90 28.44
N ALA A 45 20.52 5.65 27.36
CA ALA A 45 20.35 5.42 25.91
C ALA A 45 20.77 6.69 25.12
N PHE A 46 20.75 6.65 23.77
CA PHE A 46 20.65 7.84 22.89
C PHE A 46 20.15 7.39 21.49
N THR A 47 19.06 7.99 21.00
CA THR A 47 18.51 7.82 19.63
C THR A 47 17.77 9.10 19.19
N SER A 48 17.86 9.42 17.88
CA SER A 48 16.96 10.31 17.07
C SER A 48 16.70 11.76 17.55
N GLU A 49 16.36 12.78 16.73
CA GLU A 49 16.18 12.92 15.27
C GLU A 49 16.23 14.40 14.82
N SER A 50 16.53 14.69 13.53
CA SER A 50 16.25 15.95 12.77
C SER A 50 16.80 17.31 13.33
N GLY A 51 16.99 18.40 12.59
CA GLY A 51 16.98 18.72 11.15
C GLY A 51 17.20 20.26 10.96
N GLY A 52 17.72 20.74 9.82
CA GLY A 52 17.59 22.16 9.43
C GLY A 52 18.85 23.04 9.19
N SER A 53 19.38 22.97 7.96
CA SER A 53 19.87 24.10 7.12
C SER A 53 20.97 25.12 7.57
N ALA A 54 21.97 25.25 6.67
CA ALA A 54 22.49 26.49 6.06
C ALA A 54 23.94 26.99 6.36
N GLU A 55 24.66 27.26 5.25
CA GLU A 55 25.86 28.10 5.06
C GLU A 55 27.21 27.69 5.73
N ARG A 56 28.42 28.01 5.24
CA ARG A 56 29.10 28.26 3.94
C ARG A 56 30.53 28.76 4.30
N PHE A 57 31.55 28.43 3.50
CA PHE A 57 32.90 29.05 3.42
C PHE A 57 34.05 28.75 4.46
N GLN A 58 35.08 28.04 3.96
CA GLN A 58 36.54 28.36 3.92
C GLN A 58 37.37 28.61 5.23
N ALA A 59 38.70 28.44 5.29
CA ALA A 59 39.71 27.65 4.54
C ALA A 59 41.14 27.83 5.14
N ILE A 60 42.09 26.94 4.78
CA ILE A 60 43.57 27.12 4.72
C ILE A 60 44.41 27.19 6.02
N GLY A 61 45.43 26.32 6.07
CA GLY A 61 46.70 26.47 6.82
C GLY A 61 47.19 25.12 7.39
N SER A 62 48.32 24.52 6.97
CA SER A 62 49.67 25.09 6.86
C SER A 62 50.59 24.20 5.99
N ARG A 63 51.70 24.76 5.49
CA ARG A 63 52.71 24.04 4.66
C ARG A 63 53.90 23.53 5.48
N SER A 64 54.54 22.51 4.89
CA SER A 64 55.98 22.17 4.97
C SER A 64 56.52 21.38 6.17
N ASN A 65 56.89 20.13 5.90
CA ASN A 65 58.12 19.54 6.45
C ASN A 65 58.72 18.52 5.47
N THR A 66 59.83 18.85 4.81
CA THR A 66 60.43 18.02 3.75
C THR A 66 61.39 16.95 4.30
N ARG A 67 60.94 16.15 5.27
CA ARG A 67 61.66 14.97 5.79
C ARG A 67 60.66 13.92 6.26
N TYR A 68 60.58 12.81 5.51
CA TYR A 68 59.74 11.67 5.85
C TYR A 68 60.56 10.56 6.50
N VAL A 69 59.97 9.90 7.49
CA VAL A 69 60.59 8.86 8.31
C VAL A 69 60.43 7.50 7.63
N TRP A 70 61.54 6.79 7.42
CA TRP A 70 61.60 5.53 6.66
C TRP A 70 60.98 4.31 7.36
N GLY A 71 60.53 4.45 8.61
CA GLY A 71 59.78 3.43 9.35
C GLY A 71 59.49 3.87 10.78
N LEU A 72 58.41 3.35 11.35
CA LEU A 72 58.03 3.54 12.76
C LEU A 72 57.94 2.16 13.39
N TRP A 73 58.69 1.95 14.48
CA TRP A 73 58.77 0.69 15.20
C TRP A 73 58.50 0.96 16.66
N ASP A 74 57.64 0.16 17.29
CA ASP A 74 57.70 -0.02 18.73
C ASP A 74 58.90 -0.92 19.05
N ILE A 75 59.65 -0.56 20.08
CA ILE A 75 60.81 -1.33 20.52
C ILE A 75 60.69 -1.48 22.02
N THR A 76 60.03 -2.57 22.43
CA THR A 76 59.90 -2.94 23.83
C THR A 76 61.09 -3.81 24.23
N ILE A 77 61.76 -3.41 25.30
CA ILE A 77 62.90 -4.15 25.85
C ILE A 77 62.51 -4.62 27.25
N ASP A 78 62.46 -5.93 27.44
CA ASP A 78 62.23 -6.51 28.78
C ASP A 78 63.48 -6.23 29.65
N PRO A 79 63.33 -5.48 30.77
CA PRO A 79 64.46 -5.08 31.60
C PRO A 79 65.06 -6.23 32.44
N VAL A 80 64.43 -7.41 32.47
CA VAL A 80 64.89 -8.60 33.21
C VAL A 80 65.58 -9.59 32.29
N THR A 81 65.02 -9.86 31.10
CA THR A 81 65.59 -10.84 30.14
C THR A 81 66.56 -10.20 29.15
N LEU A 82 66.48 -8.89 28.92
CA LEU A 82 67.18 -8.13 27.87
C LEU A 82 66.83 -8.57 26.44
N GLU A 83 65.72 -9.27 26.25
CA GLU A 83 65.16 -9.52 24.92
C GLU A 83 64.53 -8.23 24.36
N VAL A 84 64.74 -8.02 23.06
CA VAL A 84 64.34 -6.80 22.35
C VAL A 84 63.29 -7.20 21.33
N GLU A 85 62.04 -6.85 21.61
CA GLU A 85 60.91 -7.03 20.71
C GLU A 85 60.78 -5.77 19.84
N ILE A 86 60.83 -5.94 18.51
CA ILE A 86 60.74 -4.85 17.53
C ILE A 86 59.46 -5.08 16.74
N VAL A 87 58.39 -4.38 17.11
CA VAL A 87 57.08 -4.49 16.45
C VAL A 87 56.95 -3.34 15.44
N PRO A 88 56.83 -3.61 14.13
CA PRO A 88 56.52 -2.56 13.16
C PRO A 88 55.10 -2.01 13.41
N LEU A 89 54.96 -0.69 13.53
CA LEU A 89 53.69 -0.02 13.87
C LEU A 89 52.92 0.46 12.63
N ARG A 90 52.71 -0.40 11.62
CA ARG A 90 51.94 -0.05 10.41
C ARG A 90 51.19 -1.27 9.84
N GLY A 91 49.87 -1.17 9.69
CA GLY A 91 49.14 -1.91 8.66
C GLY A 91 49.33 -1.20 7.31
N LEU A 92 49.42 -1.95 6.22
CA LEU A 92 49.84 -1.44 4.91
C LEU A 92 49.13 -2.15 3.76
N GLU A 93 48.02 -1.57 3.34
CA GLU A 93 47.26 -1.94 2.14
C GLU A 93 47.84 -1.17 0.95
N TRP A 94 48.36 -1.88 -0.06
CA TRP A 94 48.84 -1.23 -1.30
C TRP A 94 49.00 -2.18 -2.49
N HIS A 95 48.94 -1.58 -3.68
CA HIS A 95 49.42 -2.13 -4.95
C HIS A 95 50.90 -1.79 -5.18
N ALA A 96 51.67 -2.70 -5.77
CA ALA A 96 53.07 -2.44 -6.12
C ALA A 96 53.44 -2.81 -7.57
N ASN A 97 54.24 -1.93 -8.16
CA ASN A 97 54.98 -2.22 -9.39
C ASN A 97 56.19 -3.10 -9.06
N VAL A 98 56.04 -4.42 -9.18
CA VAL A 98 57.09 -5.40 -8.86
C VAL A 98 58.12 -5.61 -9.98
N VAL A 99 58.05 -4.83 -11.07
CA VAL A 99 58.91 -4.96 -12.27
C VAL A 99 60.41 -4.90 -11.93
N GLU A 100 60.81 -4.08 -10.95
CA GLU A 100 62.21 -3.98 -10.53
C GLU A 100 62.76 -5.32 -9.98
N PHE A 101 61.93 -6.15 -9.34
CA PHE A 101 62.34 -7.47 -8.83
C PHE A 101 62.32 -8.58 -9.88
N LEU A 102 61.68 -8.32 -11.03
CA LEU A 102 61.55 -9.26 -12.16
C LEU A 102 62.63 -9.06 -13.24
N GLN A 103 63.42 -7.99 -13.15
CA GLN A 103 64.43 -7.60 -14.13
C GLN A 103 65.84 -7.45 -13.51
N ASP A 104 66.87 -7.38 -14.36
CA ASP A 104 68.23 -6.99 -13.97
C ASP A 104 68.22 -5.67 -13.14
N PRO A 105 68.89 -5.60 -11.98
CA PRO A 105 69.97 -6.48 -11.51
C PRO A 105 69.54 -7.69 -10.67
N TYR A 106 68.24 -7.85 -10.40
CA TYR A 106 67.67 -9.00 -9.69
C TYR A 106 67.62 -10.24 -10.62
N PRO A 107 67.30 -11.46 -10.13
CA PRO A 107 67.54 -12.69 -10.87
C PRO A 107 66.90 -12.70 -12.27
N LYS A 108 67.74 -12.82 -13.31
CA LYS A 108 67.39 -12.84 -14.75
C LYS A 108 66.36 -13.90 -15.18
N THR A 109 65.94 -14.75 -14.27
CA THR A 109 65.04 -15.90 -14.49
C THR A 109 63.63 -15.68 -13.97
N ASN A 110 63.33 -14.47 -13.47
CA ASN A 110 62.04 -14.14 -12.85
C ASN A 110 60.96 -13.75 -13.87
N LEU A 111 61.36 -13.28 -15.06
CA LEU A 111 60.50 -13.09 -16.22
C LEU A 111 61.05 -13.88 -17.40
N GLY A 112 60.21 -14.71 -18.02
CA GLY A 112 60.45 -15.35 -19.31
C GLY A 112 59.43 -14.91 -20.34
N ILE A 113 59.84 -14.76 -21.60
CA ILE A 113 58.94 -14.55 -22.73
C ILE A 113 59.39 -15.50 -23.85
N ILE A 114 58.47 -16.31 -24.34
CA ILE A 114 58.70 -17.26 -25.45
C ILE A 114 57.66 -16.97 -26.53
N ILE A 115 58.10 -16.72 -27.76
CA ILE A 115 57.20 -16.53 -28.90
C ILE A 115 56.85 -17.91 -29.48
N ASP A 116 55.56 -18.19 -29.59
CA ASP A 116 55.02 -19.36 -30.28
C ASP A 116 54.86 -19.02 -31.77
N ASP A 117 55.91 -19.31 -32.54
CA ASP A 117 55.98 -19.07 -34.00
C ASP A 117 54.85 -19.79 -34.76
N GLY A 118 54.33 -20.91 -34.24
CA GLY A 118 53.23 -21.66 -34.84
C GLY A 118 51.85 -21.03 -34.64
N ALA A 119 51.71 -20.11 -33.69
CA ALA A 119 50.49 -19.37 -33.39
C ALA A 119 50.62 -17.85 -33.66
N SER A 120 51.74 -17.42 -34.26
CA SER A 120 52.02 -16.03 -34.60
C SER A 120 51.89 -15.79 -36.11
N ASP A 121 51.41 -14.61 -36.51
CA ASP A 121 51.57 -14.08 -37.86
C ASP A 121 52.40 -12.80 -37.80
N VAL A 122 53.71 -13.01 -37.75
CA VAL A 122 54.72 -11.94 -37.64
C VAL A 122 54.66 -10.96 -38.82
N GLN A 123 54.16 -11.37 -39.99
CA GLN A 123 54.06 -10.49 -41.16
C GLN A 123 52.91 -9.50 -41.01
N ASN A 124 51.79 -9.95 -40.44
CA ASN A 124 50.62 -9.11 -40.15
C ASN A 124 50.61 -8.53 -38.72
N GLY A 125 51.70 -8.70 -37.97
CA GLY A 125 51.88 -8.10 -36.65
C GLY A 125 51.25 -8.85 -35.47
N LEU A 126 50.75 -10.07 -35.68
CA LEU A 126 50.16 -10.92 -34.63
C LEU A 126 51.22 -11.80 -33.97
N PHE A 127 51.31 -11.77 -32.64
CA PHE A 127 52.27 -12.54 -31.86
C PHE A 127 51.58 -13.32 -30.74
N ALA A 128 51.78 -14.63 -30.72
CA ALA A 128 51.46 -15.46 -29.57
C ALA A 128 52.68 -15.53 -28.64
N ALA A 129 52.62 -14.85 -27.49
CA ALA A 129 53.70 -14.80 -26.51
C ALA A 129 53.29 -15.53 -25.22
N ASP A 130 54.00 -16.62 -24.91
CA ASP A 130 53.95 -17.28 -23.60
C ASP A 130 54.85 -16.51 -22.63
N VAL A 131 54.23 -15.78 -21.69
CA VAL A 131 54.91 -14.97 -20.68
C VAL A 131 54.90 -15.73 -19.35
N THR A 132 56.09 -16.02 -18.81
CA THR A 132 56.27 -16.69 -17.52
C THR A 132 56.70 -15.70 -16.46
N LEU A 133 55.91 -15.58 -15.37
CA LEU A 133 56.34 -14.92 -14.14
C LEU A 133 56.75 -15.97 -13.12
N ARG A 134 57.89 -15.75 -12.46
CA ARG A 134 58.35 -16.55 -11.31
C ARG A 134 58.52 -15.65 -10.10
N HIS A 135 58.04 -16.11 -8.96
CA HIS A 135 58.00 -15.31 -7.75
C HIS A 135 59.39 -14.78 -7.35
N PRO A 136 59.55 -13.45 -7.14
CA PRO A 136 60.89 -12.86 -6.98
C PRO A 136 61.57 -13.15 -5.64
N PHE A 137 60.81 -13.57 -4.62
CA PHE A 137 61.29 -13.81 -3.25
C PHE A 137 61.21 -15.31 -2.86
N PRO A 138 62.06 -16.19 -3.42
CA PRO A 138 62.02 -17.61 -3.12
C PRO A 138 62.34 -17.89 -1.65
N GLY A 139 61.51 -18.69 -0.99
CA GLY A 139 61.68 -19.08 0.41
C GLY A 139 61.30 -18.02 1.45
N LEU A 140 60.65 -16.91 1.06
CA LEU A 140 60.20 -15.85 1.97
C LEU A 140 58.66 -15.73 1.94
N PRO A 141 57.91 -16.66 2.58
CA PRO A 141 56.46 -16.82 2.40
C PRO A 141 55.64 -15.57 2.76
N ARG A 142 56.13 -14.73 3.67
CA ARG A 142 55.54 -13.42 3.99
C ARG A 142 55.44 -12.43 2.83
N PHE A 143 56.17 -12.64 1.73
CA PHE A 143 56.15 -11.77 0.53
C PHE A 143 55.34 -12.37 -0.63
N ARG A 144 54.39 -13.26 -0.32
CA ARG A 144 53.38 -13.78 -1.24
C ARG A 144 52.65 -12.63 -1.94
N GLY A 145 52.51 -12.72 -3.26
CA GLY A 145 51.66 -11.81 -4.03
C GLY A 145 50.20 -12.30 -4.09
N PHE A 146 49.29 -11.35 -4.21
CA PHE A 146 47.88 -11.59 -4.53
C PHE A 146 47.52 -10.80 -5.80
N ASP A 147 46.51 -11.29 -6.53
CA ASP A 147 45.95 -10.62 -7.71
C ASP A 147 47.00 -10.12 -8.72
N VAL A 148 48.01 -10.93 -9.00
CA VAL A 148 49.17 -10.47 -9.79
C VAL A 148 48.78 -10.26 -11.25
N ARG A 149 48.81 -9.00 -11.71
CA ARG A 149 48.38 -8.59 -13.06
C ARG A 149 49.58 -8.15 -13.90
N GLY A 150 49.86 -8.88 -14.98
CA GLY A 150 50.85 -8.49 -15.98
C GLY A 150 50.18 -7.70 -17.11
N ALA A 151 50.36 -6.38 -17.16
CA ALA A 151 49.75 -5.53 -18.18
C ALA A 151 50.70 -5.18 -19.33
N PHE A 152 50.16 -5.19 -20.55
CA PHE A 152 50.81 -4.73 -21.77
C PHE A 152 50.47 -3.26 -21.99
N LEU A 153 51.50 -2.41 -22.07
CA LEU A 153 51.35 -0.96 -22.21
C LEU A 153 51.66 -0.52 -23.65
N ALA A 154 50.75 0.20 -24.29
CA ALA A 154 50.88 0.68 -25.66
C ALA A 154 50.26 2.07 -25.87
N ASP A 155 50.53 2.68 -27.03
CA ASP A 155 49.78 3.87 -27.45
C ASP A 155 48.31 3.46 -27.69
N GLY A 156 47.37 4.27 -27.20
CA GLY A 156 45.93 4.10 -27.38
C GLY A 156 45.27 5.39 -27.86
N GLY A 157 44.24 5.24 -28.71
CA GLY A 157 43.46 6.33 -29.31
C GLY A 157 41.98 6.37 -28.95
N TYR A 158 41.43 5.35 -28.28
CA TYR A 158 40.03 5.35 -27.84
C TYR A 158 39.90 5.87 -26.42
N HIS A 159 38.98 6.81 -26.23
CA HIS A 159 38.62 7.38 -24.94
C HIS A 159 37.29 6.78 -24.49
N SER A 160 37.23 6.27 -23.26
CA SER A 160 35.96 5.89 -22.63
C SER A 160 35.02 7.10 -22.59
N LYS A 161 33.73 6.81 -22.74
CA LYS A 161 32.67 7.81 -22.75
C LYS A 161 32.27 8.26 -21.35
N TYR A 162 32.27 7.34 -20.40
CA TYR A 162 32.09 7.59 -18.96
C TYR A 162 33.29 8.35 -18.39
N ASP A 163 34.50 7.85 -18.60
CA ASP A 163 35.74 8.52 -18.22
C ASP A 163 36.64 8.78 -19.43
N SER A 164 36.54 9.98 -19.98
CA SER A 164 37.41 10.46 -21.09
C SER A 164 38.92 10.43 -20.80
N THR A 165 39.33 10.23 -19.54
CA THR A 165 40.73 10.05 -19.14
C THR A 165 41.17 8.59 -19.08
N ALA A 166 40.24 7.63 -19.13
CA ALA A 166 40.51 6.23 -19.42
C ALA A 166 40.69 6.05 -20.94
N ILE A 167 41.95 6.00 -21.36
CA ILE A 167 42.40 5.90 -22.75
C ILE A 167 42.95 4.49 -22.95
N LEU A 168 42.43 3.77 -23.94
CA LEU A 168 42.84 2.43 -24.30
C LEU A 168 43.13 2.33 -25.81
N ALA A 169 43.74 1.21 -26.22
CA ALA A 169 43.87 0.87 -27.63
C ALA A 169 42.46 0.75 -28.24
N ASP A 170 42.25 1.34 -29.42
CA ASP A 170 40.94 1.37 -30.04
C ASP A 170 40.43 -0.07 -30.35
N PRO A 171 39.22 -0.43 -29.85
CA PRO A 171 38.65 -1.77 -30.05
C PRO A 171 38.38 -2.08 -31.51
N ASN A 172 38.22 -1.07 -32.38
CA ASN A 172 38.02 -1.24 -33.81
C ASN A 172 39.27 -1.86 -34.47
N PRO A 173 39.17 -3.02 -35.13
CA PRO A 173 40.31 -3.64 -35.78
C PRO A 173 41.07 -2.73 -36.76
N ALA A 174 40.37 -1.82 -37.43
CA ALA A 174 40.91 -0.90 -38.43
C ALA A 174 41.71 0.29 -37.86
N ALA A 175 41.56 0.61 -36.57
CA ALA A 175 42.21 1.76 -35.94
C ALA A 175 43.73 1.59 -35.76
N ASN A 176 44.24 0.36 -35.91
CA ASN A 176 45.67 0.05 -36.03
C ASN A 176 46.51 0.33 -34.76
N ASP A 177 45.88 0.50 -33.60
CA ASP A 177 46.54 0.52 -32.30
C ASP A 177 47.11 -0.87 -31.93
N ALA A 178 48.15 -0.87 -31.09
CA ALA A 178 48.73 -2.12 -30.60
C ALA A 178 47.93 -2.62 -29.38
N ARG A 179 47.38 -3.83 -29.46
CA ARG A 179 46.42 -4.37 -28.50
C ARG A 179 46.66 -5.85 -28.18
N VAL A 180 46.17 -6.28 -27.01
CA VAL A 180 46.04 -7.71 -26.68
C VAL A 180 44.64 -8.15 -27.12
N LEU A 181 44.54 -9.24 -27.89
CA LEU A 181 43.30 -9.79 -28.43
C LEU A 181 42.59 -10.74 -27.47
N ASN A 182 43.28 -11.19 -26.42
CA ASN A 182 42.75 -12.06 -25.38
C ASN A 182 43.03 -11.52 -23.96
N PRO A 183 42.72 -10.25 -23.62
CA PRO A 183 42.92 -9.75 -22.26
C PRO A 183 42.09 -10.57 -21.26
N ASP A 184 42.56 -10.69 -20.01
CA ASP A 184 41.71 -11.15 -18.90
C ASP A 184 40.86 -10.02 -18.31
N GLY A 185 41.21 -8.77 -18.63
CA GLY A 185 40.64 -7.52 -18.15
C GLY A 185 41.58 -6.37 -18.51
N TYR A 186 41.22 -5.16 -18.11
CA TYR A 186 42.08 -3.97 -18.24
C TYR A 186 42.26 -3.32 -16.88
N MET A 187 43.44 -2.74 -16.64
CA MET A 187 43.77 -2.05 -15.39
C MET A 187 44.44 -0.72 -15.69
N ARG A 188 44.16 0.27 -14.83
CA ARG A 188 44.74 1.61 -14.93
C ARG A 188 46.09 1.74 -14.22
N TRP A 189 46.32 0.88 -13.22
CA TRP A 189 47.48 0.89 -12.34
C TRP A 189 48.82 0.97 -13.08
N PHE A 190 49.67 1.89 -12.62
CA PHE A 190 51.05 2.10 -13.07
C PHE A 190 51.23 2.49 -14.55
N ASN A 191 50.24 3.09 -15.20
CA ASN A 191 50.47 3.70 -16.51
C ASN A 191 51.43 4.93 -16.44
N PRO A 192 52.19 5.25 -17.52
CA PRO A 192 53.24 6.27 -17.45
C PRO A 192 52.73 7.71 -17.27
N SER A 193 51.55 8.02 -17.79
CA SER A 193 50.93 9.34 -17.71
C SER A 193 50.54 9.72 -16.28
N GLU A 194 50.06 8.75 -15.51
CA GLU A 194 49.43 8.99 -14.20
C GLU A 194 50.34 8.66 -13.03
N PHE A 195 51.14 7.58 -13.12
CA PHE A 195 51.94 7.07 -12.00
C PHE A 195 53.40 7.54 -12.08
N SER A 196 53.64 8.76 -12.56
CA SER A 196 54.98 9.34 -12.76
C SER A 196 55.32 10.49 -11.79
N LEU A 197 54.42 10.79 -10.85
CA LEU A 197 54.36 12.05 -10.09
C LEU A 197 55.32 12.16 -8.88
N GLY A 198 56.17 11.14 -8.64
CA GLY A 198 57.20 11.15 -7.59
C GLY A 198 56.81 10.43 -6.30
N GLY A 199 57.77 10.26 -5.38
CA GLY A 199 57.63 9.41 -4.18
C GLY A 199 58.48 8.13 -4.20
N LEU A 200 57.98 7.03 -3.64
CA LEU A 200 58.69 5.73 -3.62
C LEU A 200 58.55 5.02 -4.97
N ARG A 201 59.68 4.54 -5.51
CA ARG A 201 59.77 3.99 -6.88
C ARG A 201 58.87 2.78 -7.14
N ILE A 202 58.61 1.95 -6.13
CA ILE A 202 57.73 0.78 -6.21
C ILE A 202 56.25 1.15 -6.43
N PHE A 203 55.85 2.39 -6.12
CA PHE A 203 54.50 2.91 -6.32
C PHE A 203 54.35 3.77 -7.58
N GLN A 204 55.35 3.72 -8.48
CA GLN A 204 55.38 4.49 -9.72
C GLN A 204 55.41 3.57 -10.94
N TYR A 205 55.18 4.15 -12.12
CA TYR A 205 55.60 3.53 -13.36
C TYR A 205 57.13 3.39 -13.40
N ILE A 206 57.61 2.15 -13.43
CA ILE A 206 59.03 1.80 -13.62
C ILE A 206 59.23 1.42 -15.09
N PRO A 207 60.00 2.20 -15.89
CA PRO A 207 60.29 1.85 -17.27
C PRO A 207 60.96 0.48 -17.39
N ALA A 208 60.26 -0.46 -18.03
CA ALA A 208 60.71 -1.83 -18.18
C ALA A 208 61.93 -1.93 -19.12
N LYS A 209 62.97 -2.67 -18.70
CA LYS A 209 64.21 -2.88 -19.48
C LYS A 209 63.98 -3.61 -20.82
N GLY A 210 62.90 -4.38 -20.94
CA GLY A 210 62.46 -5.01 -22.20
C GLY A 210 61.48 -4.16 -23.01
N GLY A 211 61.00 -3.04 -22.47
CA GLY A 211 60.13 -2.08 -23.16
C GLY A 211 60.94 -1.05 -23.96
N THR A 212 60.23 -0.23 -24.72
CA THR A 212 60.83 0.73 -25.66
C THR A 212 61.25 2.07 -25.04
N ALA A 213 61.17 2.21 -23.71
CA ALA A 213 61.35 3.48 -22.97
C ALA A 213 60.48 4.64 -23.49
N HIS A 214 59.39 4.30 -24.18
CA HIS A 214 58.42 5.22 -24.76
C HIS A 214 57.30 5.48 -23.76
N ASN A 215 56.88 6.74 -23.63
CA ASN A 215 55.70 7.11 -22.86
C ASN A 215 54.46 6.78 -23.68
N THR A 216 53.81 5.67 -23.33
CA THR A 216 52.58 5.20 -23.96
C THR A 216 51.41 6.13 -23.63
N THR A 217 50.51 6.38 -24.59
CA THR A 217 49.34 7.25 -24.38
C THR A 217 48.16 6.58 -23.66
N ALA A 218 48.08 5.25 -23.63
CA ALA A 218 47.00 4.56 -22.92
C ALA A 218 47.19 4.63 -21.40
N THR A 219 46.16 5.12 -20.70
CA THR A 219 46.04 5.07 -19.23
C THR A 219 45.46 3.74 -18.78
N LEU A 220 44.53 3.17 -19.55
CA LEU A 220 43.89 1.89 -19.29
C LEU A 220 44.49 0.80 -20.19
N ASN A 221 45.01 -0.27 -19.58
CA ASN A 221 45.90 -1.21 -20.26
C ASN A 221 45.49 -2.68 -20.05
N PRO A 222 45.48 -3.52 -21.11
CA PRO A 222 45.07 -4.92 -21.01
C PRO A 222 46.07 -5.77 -20.21
N TYR A 223 45.57 -6.69 -19.37
CA TYR A 223 46.40 -7.59 -18.56
C TYR A 223 46.11 -9.08 -18.74
N LYS A 224 47.05 -9.90 -18.24
CA LYS A 224 46.81 -11.30 -17.85
C LYS A 224 47.03 -11.47 -16.36
N TYR A 225 46.20 -12.32 -15.75
CA TYR A 225 46.17 -12.61 -14.33
C TYR A 225 47.07 -13.81 -13.97
N PHE A 226 47.79 -13.77 -12.85
CA PHE A 226 48.79 -14.76 -12.48
C PHE A 226 48.54 -15.29 -11.06
N SER A 227 47.55 -16.16 -10.89
CA SER A 227 47.36 -16.98 -9.67
C SER A 227 47.83 -18.42 -9.87
N ASP A 228 48.06 -19.12 -8.75
CA ASP A 228 48.49 -20.53 -8.72
C ASP A 228 47.49 -21.49 -9.41
N ASP A 229 46.25 -21.07 -9.68
CA ASP A 229 45.25 -21.83 -10.47
C ASP A 229 45.66 -21.96 -11.95
N PHE A 230 46.56 -21.08 -12.41
CA PHE A 230 47.18 -21.13 -13.73
C PHE A 230 48.49 -21.97 -13.79
N LEU A 231 48.78 -22.77 -12.76
CA LEU A 231 49.93 -23.69 -12.74
C LEU A 231 49.79 -24.89 -13.68
N SER A 232 48.57 -25.27 -14.07
CA SER A 232 48.35 -26.37 -15.02
C SER A 232 48.79 -25.95 -16.43
N PRO A 233 49.62 -26.74 -17.15
CA PRO A 233 50.05 -26.38 -18.50
C PRO A 233 48.91 -26.14 -19.50
N GLY A 234 47.71 -26.67 -19.24
CA GLY A 234 46.51 -26.47 -20.05
C GLY A 234 45.78 -25.14 -19.80
N THR A 235 45.94 -24.50 -18.65
CA THR A 235 45.20 -23.26 -18.31
C THR A 235 45.88 -21.99 -18.81
N LYS A 236 47.14 -22.05 -19.27
CA LYS A 236 47.89 -20.87 -19.75
C LYS A 236 47.20 -20.09 -20.88
N THR A 237 46.41 -20.76 -21.70
CA THR A 237 45.70 -20.19 -22.86
C THR A 237 44.27 -19.81 -22.57
N LEU A 238 43.68 -20.33 -21.48
CA LEU A 238 42.30 -20.01 -21.11
C LEU A 238 42.20 -18.54 -20.70
N PRO A 239 41.11 -17.84 -21.03
CA PRO A 239 40.78 -16.54 -20.44
C PRO A 239 40.40 -16.70 -18.96
N LEU A 240 40.45 -15.61 -18.19
CA LEU A 240 40.10 -15.64 -16.77
C LEU A 240 38.65 -16.08 -16.51
N GLN A 241 37.70 -15.74 -17.39
CA GLN A 241 36.30 -16.18 -17.24
C GLN A 241 36.14 -17.71 -17.14
N GLU A 242 36.89 -18.47 -17.94
CA GLU A 242 36.81 -19.94 -18.05
C GLU A 242 37.54 -20.68 -16.91
N VAL A 243 38.33 -19.99 -16.10
CA VAL A 243 39.04 -20.61 -14.97
C VAL A 243 38.21 -20.44 -13.70
N ASN A 244 37.90 -21.57 -13.06
CA ASN A 244 37.38 -21.58 -11.70
C ASN A 244 38.53 -21.24 -10.75
N ILE A 245 38.47 -20.05 -10.15
CA ILE A 245 39.47 -19.59 -9.18
C ILE A 245 39.16 -20.24 -7.84
N ASP A 246 40.18 -20.82 -7.22
CA ASP A 246 40.03 -21.45 -5.91
C ASP A 246 39.94 -20.37 -4.83
N LEU A 247 38.76 -20.25 -4.22
CA LEU A 247 38.47 -19.20 -3.22
C LEU A 247 39.38 -19.34 -1.99
N ASP A 248 39.79 -20.56 -1.60
CA ASP A 248 40.75 -20.78 -0.51
C ASP A 248 42.16 -20.23 -0.84
N LYS A 249 42.49 -20.12 -2.14
CA LYS A 249 43.76 -19.53 -2.60
C LYS A 249 43.70 -18.02 -2.77
N ARG A 250 42.51 -17.41 -2.83
CA ARG A 250 42.30 -15.97 -3.00
C ARG A 250 43.16 -15.33 -4.11
N GLY A 251 43.32 -16.00 -5.25
CA GLY A 251 44.13 -15.46 -6.36
C GLY A 251 45.64 -15.41 -6.10
N THR A 252 46.17 -16.15 -5.13
CA THR A 252 47.58 -16.05 -4.71
C THR A 252 48.60 -16.46 -5.77
N PHE A 253 49.73 -15.76 -5.80
CA PHE A 253 50.98 -16.15 -6.46
C PHE A 253 51.98 -16.64 -5.42
N SER A 254 52.13 -17.96 -5.26
CA SER A 254 52.98 -18.51 -4.19
C SER A 254 54.48 -18.35 -4.42
N ILE A 255 55.23 -18.32 -3.32
CA ILE A 255 56.66 -17.99 -3.29
C ILE A 255 57.62 -18.92 -4.05
N ASN A 256 57.12 -20.01 -4.63
CA ASN A 256 57.90 -20.94 -5.46
C ASN A 256 57.25 -21.20 -6.84
N SER A 257 56.10 -20.60 -7.15
CA SER A 257 55.42 -20.84 -8.41
C SER A 257 56.10 -20.12 -9.58
N ALA A 258 55.85 -20.65 -10.78
CA ALA A 258 56.25 -20.07 -12.04
C ALA A 258 55.09 -20.24 -13.01
N ILE A 259 54.23 -19.23 -13.09
CA ILE A 259 52.98 -19.25 -13.84
C ILE A 259 53.28 -18.72 -15.25
N THR A 260 52.69 -19.36 -16.26
CA THR A 260 52.80 -18.91 -17.65
C THR A 260 51.42 -18.58 -18.19
N ARG A 261 51.24 -17.42 -18.83
CA ARG A 261 50.01 -17.03 -19.53
C ARG A 261 50.33 -16.64 -20.97
N ARG A 262 49.40 -16.92 -21.89
CA ARG A 262 49.51 -16.59 -23.31
C ARG A 262 48.87 -15.24 -23.63
N TYR A 263 49.66 -14.34 -24.19
CA TYR A 263 49.21 -13.08 -24.77
C TYR A 263 49.14 -13.23 -26.29
N MET A 264 47.99 -12.91 -26.88
CA MET A 264 47.81 -12.76 -28.32
C MET A 264 47.90 -11.26 -28.64
N ILE A 265 49.05 -10.78 -29.06
CA ILE A 265 49.34 -9.35 -29.25
C ILE A 265 49.25 -9.02 -30.74
N GLN A 266 48.39 -8.07 -31.09
CA GLN A 266 48.37 -7.43 -32.40
C GLN A 266 49.14 -6.12 -32.31
N PHE A 267 50.26 -5.99 -33.02
CA PHE A 267 51.01 -4.74 -33.13
C PHE A 267 50.47 -3.83 -34.24
N SER A 268 50.66 -2.51 -34.06
CA SER A 268 50.34 -1.49 -35.07
C SER A 268 51.11 -1.68 -36.37
N MET A 269 50.44 -1.59 -37.51
CA MET A 269 51.01 -1.75 -38.85
C MET A 269 51.20 -0.40 -39.54
N VAL A 270 52.44 0.08 -39.69
CA VAL A 270 52.72 1.35 -40.39
C VAL A 270 53.43 1.07 -41.71
N GLY A 271 52.77 1.43 -42.82
CA GLY A 271 53.27 1.13 -44.17
C GLY A 271 53.31 -0.36 -44.49
N GLY A 272 52.44 -1.16 -43.86
CA GLY A 272 52.41 -2.63 -44.04
C GLY A 272 53.49 -3.40 -43.27
N VAL A 273 54.12 -2.77 -42.27
CA VAL A 273 55.14 -3.39 -41.40
C VAL A 273 54.76 -3.17 -39.93
N PRO A 274 54.83 -4.19 -39.06
CA PRO A 274 54.53 -4.03 -37.64
C PRO A 274 55.55 -3.16 -36.91
N ILE A 275 55.06 -2.30 -36.02
CA ILE A 275 55.85 -1.53 -35.07
C ILE A 275 55.88 -2.27 -33.73
N PHE A 276 57.03 -2.85 -33.40
CA PHE A 276 57.30 -3.47 -32.11
C PHE A 276 57.57 -2.42 -31.03
N ARG A 277 56.56 -1.62 -30.69
CA ARG A 277 56.61 -0.61 -29.64
C ARG A 277 55.60 -0.96 -28.56
N PHE A 278 56.12 -1.27 -27.38
CA PHE A 278 55.35 -1.47 -26.17
C PHE A 278 56.22 -1.21 -24.94
N SER A 279 55.56 -1.19 -23.80
CA SER A 279 56.11 -1.30 -22.45
C SER A 279 55.26 -2.35 -21.69
N TYR A 280 55.62 -2.68 -20.46
CA TYR A 280 54.79 -3.54 -19.62
C TYR A 280 54.95 -3.19 -18.15
N VAL A 281 53.99 -3.61 -17.34
CA VAL A 281 54.06 -3.56 -15.89
C VAL A 281 53.57 -4.88 -15.29
N VAL A 282 54.03 -5.18 -14.08
CA VAL A 282 53.46 -6.24 -13.24
C VAL A 282 53.03 -5.57 -11.94
N ASP A 283 51.73 -5.54 -11.74
CA ASP A 283 51.06 -5.17 -10.50
C ASP A 283 50.91 -6.41 -9.60
N ALA A 284 50.91 -6.19 -8.29
CA ALA A 284 50.58 -7.19 -7.29
C ALA A 284 49.97 -6.47 -6.08
N SER A 285 48.84 -6.99 -5.60
CA SER A 285 48.24 -6.60 -4.32
C SER A 285 49.01 -7.25 -3.17
N TYR A 286 49.13 -6.53 -2.06
CA TYR A 286 49.82 -7.00 -0.87
C TYR A 286 49.30 -6.32 0.41
N HIS A 287 49.23 -7.11 1.48
CA HIS A 287 49.19 -6.61 2.85
C HIS A 287 50.19 -7.39 3.70
N GLU A 288 50.68 -6.79 4.80
CA GLU A 288 51.49 -7.51 5.78
C GLU A 288 50.67 -8.64 6.44
N PRO A 289 51.16 -9.89 6.47
CA PRO A 289 50.45 -10.98 7.11
C PRO A 289 50.59 -10.97 8.63
N ASP A 290 49.68 -11.65 9.32
CA ASP A 290 49.80 -11.97 10.74
C ASP A 290 51.10 -12.76 11.01
N GLU A 291 52.02 -12.14 11.75
CA GLU A 291 53.30 -12.73 12.14
C GLU A 291 53.17 -13.88 13.14
N SER A 292 51.97 -14.13 13.71
CA SER A 292 51.71 -15.27 14.59
C SER A 292 51.94 -16.63 13.90
N ASN A 293 51.79 -16.69 12.56
CA ASN A 293 51.97 -17.90 11.78
C ASN A 293 53.25 -17.86 10.93
N ALA A 294 54.32 -18.47 11.47
CA ALA A 294 55.63 -18.55 10.81
C ALA A 294 55.65 -19.22 9.42
N SER A 295 54.57 -19.88 8.98
CA SER A 295 54.47 -20.45 7.64
C SER A 295 53.79 -19.55 6.61
N PHE A 296 53.13 -18.46 7.05
CA PHE A 296 52.38 -17.49 6.23
C PHE A 296 51.55 -18.15 5.10
N PRO A 297 50.59 -19.02 5.47
CA PRO A 297 49.57 -19.53 4.56
C PRO A 297 48.60 -18.40 4.15
N VAL A 298 47.63 -18.67 3.28
CA VAL A 298 46.80 -17.61 2.65
C VAL A 298 45.95 -16.88 3.68
N GLU A 299 45.40 -17.62 4.64
CA GLU A 299 44.59 -17.12 5.76
C GLU A 299 45.35 -16.21 6.75
N SER A 300 46.69 -16.16 6.69
CA SER A 300 47.47 -15.18 7.46
C SER A 300 47.49 -13.80 6.83
N PHE A 301 47.00 -13.62 5.60
CA PHE A 301 46.88 -12.32 4.96
C PHE A 301 45.42 -11.86 5.06
N PRO A 302 45.13 -10.61 5.48
CA PRO A 302 43.75 -10.09 5.51
C PRO A 302 43.19 -9.98 4.09
N THR A 303 41.87 -9.81 3.96
CA THR A 303 41.17 -9.62 2.68
C THR A 303 41.73 -8.46 1.88
N SER A 304 42.11 -7.37 2.54
CA SER A 304 42.78 -6.22 1.93
C SER A 304 44.18 -6.47 1.36
N ALA A 305 44.70 -7.71 1.47
CA ALA A 305 45.84 -8.16 0.66
C ALA A 305 45.47 -8.40 -0.82
N ASN A 306 44.18 -8.61 -1.13
CA ASN A 306 43.66 -8.68 -2.49
C ASN A 306 43.48 -7.28 -3.12
N MET A 307 43.19 -7.22 -4.41
CA MET A 307 42.69 -5.97 -5.02
C MET A 307 41.33 -5.58 -4.42
N GLN A 308 41.02 -4.29 -4.36
CA GLN A 308 39.71 -3.74 -3.93
C GLN A 308 38.79 -3.43 -5.14
N GLU A 309 39.20 -3.89 -6.31
CA GLU A 309 38.42 -3.87 -7.55
C GLU A 309 37.86 -5.28 -7.76
N VAL A 310 36.71 -5.38 -8.44
CA VAL A 310 36.18 -6.65 -8.95
C VAL A 310 37.28 -7.43 -9.69
N TYR A 311 37.64 -8.61 -9.18
CA TYR A 311 38.81 -9.35 -9.66
C TYR A 311 38.56 -10.16 -10.93
N LYS A 312 37.28 -10.49 -11.20
CA LYS A 312 36.85 -11.26 -12.37
C LYS A 312 35.45 -10.80 -12.78
N ILE A 313 35.26 -10.69 -14.10
CA ILE A 313 33.97 -10.39 -14.74
C ILE A 313 33.71 -11.49 -15.75
N VAL A 314 32.50 -12.02 -15.77
CA VAL A 314 32.04 -12.99 -16.77
C VAL A 314 30.79 -12.42 -17.43
N CYS A 315 30.78 -12.35 -18.75
CA CYS A 315 29.60 -11.97 -19.52
C CYS A 315 29.34 -13.06 -20.55
N ASN A 316 28.15 -13.65 -20.49
CA ASN A 316 27.68 -14.70 -21.40
C ASN A 316 26.42 -14.22 -22.10
N ASP A 317 26.27 -14.55 -23.38
CA ASP A 317 25.01 -14.31 -24.09
C ASP A 317 23.88 -15.13 -23.45
N ALA A 318 22.70 -14.52 -23.38
CA ALA A 318 21.50 -15.08 -22.80
C ALA A 318 20.33 -15.14 -23.81
N GLY A 319 20.65 -15.32 -25.11
CA GLY A 319 19.65 -15.30 -26.17
C GLY A 319 19.38 -13.89 -26.68
N SER A 320 20.43 -13.14 -27.03
CA SER A 320 20.28 -11.84 -27.70
C SER A 320 19.55 -11.99 -29.04
N SER A 321 18.53 -11.15 -29.28
CA SER A 321 17.87 -11.00 -30.58
C SER A 321 18.50 -9.92 -31.46
N ALA A 322 19.55 -9.25 -30.98
CA ALA A 322 20.29 -8.21 -31.69
C ALA A 322 20.80 -8.72 -33.07
N TYR A 323 20.44 -8.02 -34.15
CA TYR A 323 20.72 -8.44 -35.52
C TYR A 323 21.22 -7.29 -36.41
N TYR A 324 21.94 -7.65 -37.48
CA TYR A 324 22.41 -6.74 -38.52
C TYR A 324 22.40 -7.42 -39.88
N GLU A 325 21.45 -7.04 -40.73
CA GLU A 325 21.46 -7.40 -42.15
C GLU A 325 22.20 -6.32 -42.96
N ASN A 326 21.81 -5.05 -42.77
CA ASN A 326 22.37 -3.90 -43.49
C ASN A 326 22.09 -2.57 -42.73
N PRO A 327 22.68 -1.41 -43.12
CA PRO A 327 22.47 -0.13 -42.42
C PRO A 327 21.03 0.42 -42.37
N SER A 328 20.06 -0.23 -43.00
CA SER A 328 18.62 0.10 -42.95
C SER A 328 17.77 -1.01 -42.32
N VAL A 329 18.36 -2.16 -41.99
CA VAL A 329 17.72 -3.33 -41.38
C VAL A 329 18.66 -3.89 -40.31
N LEU A 330 18.50 -3.36 -39.10
CA LEU A 330 19.28 -3.64 -37.90
C LEU A 330 18.41 -3.34 -36.67
N GLY A 331 18.64 -4.02 -35.56
CA GLY A 331 17.87 -3.81 -34.33
C GLY A 331 17.98 -4.99 -33.37
N GLY A 332 16.90 -5.27 -32.65
CA GLY A 332 16.80 -6.33 -31.65
C GLY A 332 17.29 -5.91 -30.26
N ASN A 333 17.27 -6.86 -29.33
CA ASN A 333 17.62 -6.66 -27.93
C ASN A 333 18.89 -7.46 -27.59
N LEU A 334 19.73 -6.90 -26.71
CA LEU A 334 20.99 -7.50 -26.29
C LEU A 334 20.84 -8.05 -24.86
N LYS A 335 20.75 -9.38 -24.76
CA LYS A 335 20.46 -10.12 -23.53
C LYS A 335 21.71 -10.86 -23.07
N PHE A 336 22.18 -10.59 -21.86
CA PHE A 336 23.36 -11.26 -21.32
C PHE A 336 23.27 -11.51 -19.81
N ALA A 337 23.90 -12.60 -19.39
CA ALA A 337 24.17 -12.88 -17.98
C ALA A 337 25.53 -12.25 -17.62
N LEU A 338 25.52 -11.24 -16.75
CA LEU A 338 26.71 -10.60 -16.22
C LEU A 338 26.96 -11.11 -14.79
N GLU A 339 28.09 -11.80 -14.57
CA GLU A 339 28.53 -12.24 -13.25
C GLU A 339 29.78 -11.44 -12.83
N ILE A 340 29.71 -10.86 -11.64
CA ILE A 340 30.71 -9.99 -11.04
C ILE A 340 31.30 -10.71 -9.83
N PHE A 341 32.63 -10.75 -9.73
CA PHE A 341 33.36 -11.42 -8.66
C PHE A 341 34.22 -10.44 -7.85
N ASP A 342 34.08 -10.47 -6.52
CA ASP A 342 34.74 -9.56 -5.60
C ASP A 342 35.27 -10.31 -4.34
N TRP A 343 36.45 -9.94 -3.84
CA TRP A 343 37.11 -10.65 -2.73
C TRP A 343 36.63 -10.22 -1.33
N GLN A 344 36.01 -9.05 -1.24
CA GLN A 344 35.54 -8.39 -0.03
C GLN A 344 34.08 -8.77 0.24
N ALA A 345 33.32 -9.13 -0.79
CA ALA A 345 31.94 -9.61 -0.72
C ALA A 345 31.59 -10.58 0.44
N PRO A 346 32.40 -11.61 0.81
CA PRO A 346 32.07 -12.48 1.96
C PRO A 346 32.07 -11.77 3.33
N TYR A 347 32.64 -10.57 3.40
CA TYR A 347 32.77 -9.73 4.59
C TYR A 347 31.85 -8.50 4.54
N SER A 348 31.22 -8.27 3.38
CA SER A 348 30.22 -7.24 3.17
C SER A 348 28.83 -7.73 3.56
N PRO A 349 28.08 -7.00 4.40
CA PRO A 349 26.69 -7.37 4.73
C PRO A 349 25.77 -7.47 3.51
N SER A 350 26.11 -6.78 2.42
CA SER A 350 25.36 -6.75 1.15
C SER A 350 25.98 -7.63 0.07
N GLY A 351 26.97 -8.47 0.40
CA GLY A 351 27.72 -9.27 -0.57
C GLY A 351 28.40 -8.39 -1.62
N VAL A 352 28.46 -8.88 -2.87
CA VAL A 352 29.03 -8.12 -4.01
C VAL A 352 28.33 -6.76 -4.21
N MET A 353 27.05 -6.63 -3.84
CA MET A 353 26.29 -5.37 -4.00
C MET A 353 26.70 -4.28 -3.01
N GLY A 354 27.42 -4.62 -1.94
CA GLY A 354 28.05 -3.64 -1.04
C GLY A 354 29.37 -3.10 -1.57
N GLU A 355 30.07 -3.88 -2.40
CA GLU A 355 31.43 -3.57 -2.88
C GLU A 355 31.45 -2.92 -4.27
N VAL A 356 30.35 -3.02 -5.03
CA VAL A 356 30.18 -2.38 -6.34
C VAL A 356 29.48 -1.03 -6.20
N GLY A 357 30.10 0.03 -6.69
CA GLY A 357 29.53 1.39 -6.66
C GLY A 357 28.69 1.75 -7.90
N SER A 358 29.08 1.28 -9.09
CA SER A 358 28.33 1.47 -10.34
C SER A 358 28.80 0.50 -11.43
N ILE A 359 27.92 0.19 -12.38
CA ILE A 359 28.15 -0.70 -13.52
C ILE A 359 27.78 0.04 -14.80
N ILE A 360 28.79 0.52 -15.51
CA ILE A 360 28.63 1.31 -16.74
C ILE A 360 28.99 0.45 -17.95
N VAL A 361 28.15 0.45 -18.97
CA VAL A 361 28.35 -0.25 -20.23
C VAL A 361 28.48 0.76 -21.36
N GLU A 362 29.57 0.69 -22.11
CA GLU A 362 29.81 1.53 -23.29
C GLU A 362 29.83 0.71 -24.56
N SER A 363 29.30 1.28 -25.64
CA SER A 363 29.59 0.82 -27.00
C SER A 363 29.35 1.96 -27.99
N PRO A 364 30.37 2.38 -28.76
CA PRO A 364 30.20 3.44 -29.74
C PRO A 364 29.31 3.02 -30.91
N THR A 365 29.11 1.72 -31.12
CA THR A 365 28.26 1.16 -32.18
C THR A 365 26.92 0.69 -31.61
N LEU A 366 26.90 -0.33 -30.75
CA LEU A 366 25.65 -0.95 -30.28
C LEU A 366 24.72 0.02 -29.56
N LEU A 367 25.28 0.88 -28.69
CA LEU A 367 24.51 1.73 -27.80
C LEU A 367 24.25 3.12 -28.39
N SER A 368 24.32 3.30 -29.72
CA SER A 368 24.20 4.63 -30.33
C SER A 368 22.88 5.35 -29.98
N ASN A 369 21.77 4.61 -29.86
CA ASN A 369 20.46 5.09 -29.38
C ASN A 369 20.51 5.64 -27.94
N TYR A 370 21.33 5.04 -27.07
CA TYR A 370 21.58 5.47 -25.69
C TYR A 370 22.63 6.56 -25.59
N GLY A 371 23.06 7.12 -26.72
CA GLY A 371 24.19 8.04 -26.75
C GLY A 371 25.52 7.34 -26.44
N GLY A 372 25.69 6.06 -26.76
CA GLY A 372 26.94 5.30 -26.72
C GLY A 372 27.37 4.77 -25.35
N MET A 373 26.59 5.00 -24.30
CA MET A 373 26.80 4.45 -22.97
C MET A 373 25.46 4.30 -22.23
N ILE A 374 25.40 3.39 -21.27
CA ILE A 374 24.27 3.20 -20.35
C ILE A 374 24.81 2.82 -18.96
N ASP A 375 24.13 3.29 -17.92
CA ASP A 375 24.35 2.85 -16.54
C ASP A 375 23.31 1.76 -16.24
N ILE A 376 23.77 0.56 -15.87
CA ILE A 376 22.90 -0.60 -15.58
C ILE A 376 22.95 -0.98 -14.09
N THR A 377 23.44 -0.09 -13.22
CA THR A 377 23.61 -0.37 -11.78
C THR A 377 22.30 -0.81 -11.14
N ASP A 378 21.21 -0.07 -11.36
CA ASP A 378 19.88 -0.39 -10.81
C ASP A 378 19.32 -1.70 -11.39
N GLU A 379 19.45 -1.92 -12.71
CA GLU A 379 18.99 -3.15 -13.37
C GLU A 379 19.75 -4.38 -12.86
N PHE A 380 21.06 -4.26 -12.67
CA PHE A 380 21.86 -5.30 -12.05
C PHE A 380 21.41 -5.55 -10.62
N PHE A 381 21.28 -4.51 -9.79
CA PHE A 381 20.98 -4.65 -8.36
C PHE A 381 19.57 -5.22 -8.11
N LEU A 382 18.60 -4.94 -9.00
CA LEU A 382 17.26 -5.52 -8.97
C LEU A 382 17.24 -7.00 -9.38
N ASN A 383 18.07 -7.39 -10.35
CA ASN A 383 18.07 -8.74 -10.94
C ASN A 383 19.19 -9.66 -10.40
N ALA A 384 20.08 -9.15 -9.55
CA ALA A 384 21.24 -9.87 -9.05
C ALA A 384 20.86 -10.99 -8.08
N SER A 385 21.37 -12.18 -8.35
CA SER A 385 21.33 -13.33 -7.45
C SER A 385 22.76 -13.75 -7.07
N PRO A 386 23.04 -14.08 -5.80
CA PRO A 386 24.33 -14.65 -5.41
C PRO A 386 24.60 -15.97 -6.16
N ALA A 387 25.71 -16.01 -6.88
CA ALA A 387 26.19 -17.20 -7.60
C ALA A 387 27.26 -17.97 -6.80
N SER A 388 28.04 -17.25 -5.98
CA SER A 388 28.96 -17.81 -4.99
C SER A 388 29.12 -16.86 -3.80
N GLU A 389 29.91 -17.25 -2.79
CA GLU A 389 30.27 -16.35 -1.67
C GLU A 389 31.01 -15.08 -2.12
N THR A 390 31.63 -15.11 -3.30
CA THR A 390 32.38 -13.99 -3.90
C THR A 390 31.75 -13.46 -5.18
N SER A 391 30.60 -13.96 -5.64
CA SER A 391 30.02 -13.55 -6.93
C SER A 391 28.50 -13.42 -6.93
N SER A 392 28.03 -12.45 -7.71
CA SER A 392 26.60 -12.25 -8.03
C SER A 392 26.43 -12.20 -9.53
N VAL A 393 25.35 -12.80 -10.03
CA VAL A 393 24.96 -12.80 -11.44
C VAL A 393 23.62 -12.09 -11.62
N ALA A 394 23.53 -11.23 -12.63
CA ALA A 394 22.27 -10.61 -13.06
C ALA A 394 22.02 -10.91 -14.55
N MET A 395 20.75 -11.05 -14.91
CA MET A 395 20.29 -11.05 -16.29
C MET A 395 20.00 -9.60 -16.70
N ILE A 396 20.61 -9.14 -17.78
CA ILE A 396 20.51 -7.77 -18.29
C ILE A 396 19.92 -7.81 -19.70
N ASP A 397 18.95 -6.94 -20.00
CA ASP A 397 18.26 -6.85 -21.29
C ASP A 397 18.30 -5.41 -21.83
N ILE A 398 19.32 -5.10 -22.62
CA ILE A 398 19.42 -3.81 -23.29
C ILE A 398 18.57 -3.87 -24.56
N ILE A 399 17.34 -3.35 -24.47
CA ILE A 399 16.40 -3.29 -25.58
C ILE A 399 16.86 -2.35 -26.71
N ASN A 400 16.34 -2.54 -27.93
CA ASN A 400 16.49 -1.60 -29.05
C ASN A 400 17.94 -1.14 -29.35
N VAL A 401 18.90 -2.08 -29.30
CA VAL A 401 20.29 -1.80 -29.68
C VAL A 401 20.41 -1.52 -31.17
N THR A 402 21.48 -0.83 -31.56
CA THR A 402 21.79 -0.46 -32.94
C THR A 402 23.14 -1.04 -33.39
N PRO A 403 23.23 -2.33 -33.72
CA PRO A 403 24.47 -2.90 -34.22
C PRO A 403 24.94 -2.17 -35.48
N ALA A 404 26.26 -1.94 -35.61
CA ALA A 404 26.82 -1.31 -36.80
C ALA A 404 27.36 -2.32 -37.84
N ALA A 405 27.52 -3.58 -37.42
CA ALA A 405 27.93 -4.73 -38.21
C ALA A 405 27.58 -6.03 -37.45
N GLN A 406 27.72 -7.19 -38.10
CA GLN A 406 27.58 -8.52 -37.48
C GLN A 406 28.77 -8.91 -36.58
N THR A 407 29.95 -8.32 -36.81
CA THR A 407 31.18 -8.60 -36.05
C THR A 407 31.73 -7.35 -35.38
N ASP A 408 32.67 -7.55 -34.46
CA ASP A 408 33.40 -6.48 -33.76
C ASP A 408 32.50 -5.49 -33.00
N GLN A 409 31.28 -5.93 -32.63
CA GLN A 409 30.37 -5.19 -31.78
C GLN A 409 30.73 -5.47 -30.32
N LYS A 410 31.51 -4.58 -29.72
CA LYS A 410 32.00 -4.77 -28.35
C LYS A 410 31.19 -3.96 -27.33
N LEU A 411 30.95 -4.57 -26.17
CA LEU A 411 30.59 -3.87 -24.94
C LEU A 411 31.85 -3.68 -24.09
N PHE A 412 32.05 -2.47 -23.60
CA PHE A 412 33.11 -2.11 -22.67
C PHE A 412 32.49 -1.80 -21.30
N PHE A 413 32.77 -2.65 -20.31
CA PHE A 413 32.26 -2.54 -18.96
C PHE A 413 33.25 -1.78 -18.09
N THR A 414 32.75 -0.82 -17.31
CA THR A 414 33.45 -0.17 -16.19
C THR A 414 32.66 -0.44 -14.91
N ILE A 415 33.27 -1.14 -13.95
CA ILE A 415 32.64 -1.51 -12.69
C ILE A 415 33.42 -0.86 -11.56
N THR A 416 32.87 0.19 -10.96
CA THR A 416 33.57 0.98 -9.93
C THR A 416 33.47 0.30 -8.57
N SER A 417 34.53 0.38 -7.76
CA SER A 417 34.47 -0.03 -6.35
C SER A 417 33.65 0.97 -5.52
N ALA A 418 32.90 0.48 -4.53
CA ALA A 418 32.12 1.28 -3.59
C ALA A 418 32.97 1.81 -2.42
N ASP A 419 33.89 1.00 -1.90
CA ASP A 419 34.87 1.38 -0.89
C ASP A 419 36.16 0.55 -1.06
N PRO A 420 37.32 1.14 -1.38
CA PRO A 420 37.57 2.56 -1.63
C PRO A 420 37.18 2.98 -3.06
N THR A 421 36.63 4.19 -3.19
CA THR A 421 36.24 4.76 -4.50
C THR A 421 37.42 5.28 -5.34
N ASP A 422 38.63 5.35 -4.80
CA ASP A 422 39.81 5.90 -5.49
C ASP A 422 41.05 5.00 -5.42
N TYR A 423 42.09 5.36 -6.18
CA TYR A 423 43.40 4.68 -6.20
C TYR A 423 44.23 4.98 -4.92
N GLY A 424 43.54 5.17 -3.79
CA GLY A 424 44.05 5.71 -2.53
C GLY A 424 45.27 4.97 -2.02
N ASN A 425 46.11 5.70 -1.29
CA ASN A 425 47.34 5.15 -0.75
C ASN A 425 47.61 5.69 0.67
N PRO A 426 47.91 4.84 1.66
CA PRO A 426 48.34 5.26 3.01
C PRO A 426 49.62 6.14 3.04
N TRP A 427 50.31 6.35 1.92
CA TRP A 427 51.58 7.08 1.80
C TRP A 427 51.50 8.52 1.27
N GLU A 428 50.30 9.12 1.14
CA GLU A 428 50.10 10.50 0.62
C GLU A 428 50.79 10.76 -0.75
N GLN A 429 51.08 9.74 -1.56
CA GLN A 429 51.69 9.97 -2.88
C GLN A 429 50.65 10.65 -3.79
N PRO A 430 51.05 11.49 -4.75
CA PRO A 430 50.15 12.00 -5.77
C PRO A 430 49.65 10.88 -6.69
N TYR A 431 48.42 10.42 -6.44
CA TYR A 431 47.62 9.59 -7.34
C TYR A 431 46.71 10.45 -8.22
N PRO A 432 46.14 9.89 -9.30
CA PRO A 432 45.04 10.52 -10.01
C PRO A 432 43.84 10.71 -9.07
N THR A 433 43.48 11.97 -8.76
CA THR A 433 42.38 12.31 -7.84
C THR A 433 41.03 12.53 -8.53
N ALA A 434 40.89 12.08 -9.78
CA ALA A 434 39.70 12.24 -10.60
C ALA A 434 39.20 10.90 -11.17
N PRO A 435 40.08 9.94 -11.52
CA PRO A 435 39.67 8.56 -11.80
C PRO A 435 39.11 7.84 -10.59
N VAL A 436 38.00 7.13 -10.81
CA VAL A 436 37.41 6.20 -9.85
C VAL A 436 38.15 4.86 -9.93
N LEU A 437 38.30 4.17 -8.79
CA LEU A 437 38.83 2.81 -8.73
C LEU A 437 37.83 1.86 -9.39
N ALA A 438 38.27 1.07 -10.38
CA ALA A 438 37.35 0.30 -11.21
C ALA A 438 37.98 -0.89 -11.92
N ALA A 439 37.23 -1.99 -11.98
CA ALA A 439 37.50 -3.09 -12.88
C ALA A 439 36.97 -2.78 -14.30
N TYR A 440 37.70 -3.21 -15.31
CA TYR A 440 37.34 -2.97 -16.71
C TYR A 440 37.39 -4.25 -17.53
N TYR A 441 36.34 -4.51 -18.30
CA TYR A 441 36.21 -5.72 -19.12
C TYR A 441 35.65 -5.39 -20.51
N MET A 442 35.99 -6.20 -21.51
CA MET A 442 35.54 -6.03 -22.89
C MET A 442 34.95 -7.35 -23.37
N TRP A 443 33.70 -7.30 -23.84
CA TRP A 443 32.97 -8.45 -24.35
C TRP A 443 32.60 -8.25 -25.82
N ASP A 444 32.66 -9.33 -26.59
CA ASP A 444 32.17 -9.36 -27.97
C ASP A 444 30.72 -9.82 -27.95
N ALA A 445 29.79 -8.91 -28.23
CA ALA A 445 28.37 -9.21 -28.30
C ALA A 445 28.06 -10.01 -29.58
N PRO A 446 27.32 -11.13 -29.49
CA PRO A 446 26.86 -11.84 -30.67
C PRO A 446 25.76 -11.04 -31.37
N ILE A 447 25.86 -10.93 -32.69
CA ILE A 447 24.87 -10.24 -33.53
C ILE A 447 24.46 -11.19 -34.65
N LEU A 448 23.15 -11.38 -34.81
CA LEU A 448 22.57 -12.29 -35.79
C LEU A 448 22.66 -11.69 -37.22
N GLU A 449 22.79 -12.56 -38.22
CA GLU A 449 22.92 -12.16 -39.63
C GLU A 449 21.60 -11.61 -40.21
N GLU A 450 20.47 -12.14 -39.76
CA GLU A 450 19.12 -11.75 -40.16
C GLU A 450 18.18 -11.79 -38.94
N TYR A 451 17.07 -11.05 -39.00
CA TYR A 451 15.98 -11.17 -38.03
C TYR A 451 15.23 -12.48 -38.32
N LEU A 452 15.40 -13.47 -37.45
CA LEU A 452 14.68 -14.74 -37.52
C LEU A 452 13.27 -14.56 -36.95
N ASN A 453 12.39 -13.94 -37.75
CA ASN A 453 10.96 -13.92 -37.49
C ASN A 453 10.37 -15.31 -37.72
N ASN A 454 10.04 -16.03 -36.65
CA ASN A 454 9.33 -17.29 -36.76
C ASN A 454 7.85 -16.98 -37.04
N PRO A 455 7.24 -17.53 -38.10
CA PRO A 455 5.84 -17.22 -38.40
C PRO A 455 4.92 -17.80 -37.31
N PRO A 456 3.81 -17.10 -36.95
CA PRO A 456 2.91 -17.56 -35.89
C PRO A 456 2.27 -18.90 -36.25
N GLU A 457 2.26 -19.83 -35.29
CA GLU A 457 1.63 -21.12 -35.44
C GLU A 457 0.13 -21.02 -35.18
N VAL A 458 -0.67 -21.45 -36.16
CA VAL A 458 -2.14 -21.44 -36.11
C VAL A 458 -2.64 -22.88 -36.23
N GLY A 459 -3.39 -23.33 -35.23
CA GLY A 459 -3.97 -24.67 -35.21
C GLY A 459 -5.12 -24.89 -36.19
N GLN A 460 -5.78 -26.04 -36.04
CA GLN A 460 -7.03 -26.30 -36.72
C GLN A 460 -8.15 -25.46 -36.09
N VAL A 461 -9.05 -24.93 -36.91
CA VAL A 461 -10.29 -24.31 -36.42
C VAL A 461 -11.19 -25.39 -35.81
N GLU A 462 -11.58 -25.17 -34.55
CA GLU A 462 -12.53 -26.00 -33.81
C GLU A 462 -13.81 -25.22 -33.55
N GLY A 463 -14.95 -25.91 -33.64
CA GLY A 463 -16.28 -25.38 -33.37
C GLY A 463 -17.39 -26.32 -33.86
N PRO A 464 -18.67 -26.00 -33.63
CA PRO A 464 -19.77 -26.91 -33.92
C PRO A 464 -20.05 -27.10 -35.41
N THR A 465 -20.37 -28.34 -35.82
CA THR A 465 -20.88 -28.72 -37.14
C THR A 465 -21.57 -30.09 -37.06
N PRO A 466 -22.74 -30.33 -37.71
CA PRO A 466 -23.57 -29.35 -38.41
C PRO A 466 -24.19 -28.32 -37.46
N VAL A 467 -24.72 -27.25 -38.03
CA VAL A 467 -25.39 -26.15 -37.32
C VAL A 467 -26.76 -25.85 -37.93
N ASN A 468 -27.58 -25.14 -37.16
CA ASN A 468 -28.79 -24.51 -37.67
C ASN A 468 -28.98 -23.15 -37.01
N SER A 469 -29.91 -22.38 -37.58
CA SER A 469 -30.18 -21.00 -37.23
C SER A 469 -30.74 -20.81 -35.79
N THR A 470 -31.07 -21.90 -35.06
CA THR A 470 -31.50 -21.82 -33.65
C THR A 470 -30.39 -22.05 -32.63
N MET A 471 -29.15 -22.33 -33.07
CA MET A 471 -28.04 -22.64 -32.14
C MET A 471 -27.38 -21.38 -31.52
N GLY A 472 -27.78 -20.18 -31.96
CA GLY A 472 -27.29 -18.89 -31.47
C GLY A 472 -25.92 -18.52 -32.01
N GLU A 473 -25.30 -17.51 -31.38
CA GLU A 473 -23.87 -17.23 -31.52
C GLU A 473 -23.07 -18.45 -31.03
N LEU A 474 -22.34 -19.07 -31.94
CA LEU A 474 -21.47 -20.21 -31.66
C LEU A 474 -20.01 -19.76 -31.74
N MET A 475 -19.26 -20.01 -30.68
CA MET A 475 -17.82 -19.75 -30.63
C MET A 475 -17.06 -20.76 -31.50
N TYR A 476 -16.18 -20.22 -32.34
CA TYR A 476 -15.13 -20.93 -33.07
C TYR A 476 -13.78 -20.42 -32.59
N PHE A 477 -12.83 -21.31 -32.40
CA PHE A 477 -11.49 -20.95 -31.95
C PHE A 477 -10.43 -21.75 -32.70
N ALA A 478 -9.20 -21.25 -32.69
CA ALA A 478 -8.02 -22.00 -33.08
C ALA A 478 -6.93 -21.69 -32.04
N PRO A 479 -6.12 -22.67 -31.59
CA PRO A 479 -4.98 -22.36 -30.76
C PRO A 479 -3.96 -21.59 -31.60
N VAL A 480 -3.49 -20.47 -31.06
CA VAL A 480 -2.52 -19.57 -31.71
C VAL A 480 -1.34 -19.38 -30.75
N TYR A 481 -0.11 -19.47 -31.27
CA TYR A 481 1.11 -19.16 -30.52
C TYR A 481 2.14 -18.54 -31.47
N ASP A 482 2.87 -17.55 -30.99
CA ASP A 482 4.04 -17.00 -31.67
C ASP A 482 5.32 -17.54 -31.00
N PRO A 483 6.24 -18.20 -31.73
CA PRO A 483 7.54 -18.58 -31.18
C PRO A 483 8.43 -17.38 -30.79
N ASP A 484 8.09 -16.16 -31.26
CA ASP A 484 8.80 -14.93 -30.94
C ASP A 484 8.06 -14.17 -29.81
N ASP A 485 8.48 -14.43 -28.56
CA ASP A 485 7.83 -13.96 -27.31
C ASP A 485 7.64 -12.42 -27.17
N ASP A 486 8.18 -11.60 -28.08
CA ASP A 486 8.08 -10.13 -28.06
C ASP A 486 7.12 -9.52 -29.11
N GLN A 487 6.40 -10.36 -29.88
CA GLN A 487 5.49 -9.91 -30.94
C GLN A 487 4.01 -9.77 -30.51
N THR A 488 3.31 -8.80 -31.11
CA THR A 488 1.88 -8.56 -30.84
C THR A 488 1.02 -9.14 -31.96
N LEU A 489 0.40 -10.28 -31.70
CA LEU A 489 -0.48 -10.95 -32.66
C LEU A 489 -1.79 -10.20 -32.91
N THR A 490 -2.23 -10.23 -34.17
CA THR A 490 -3.55 -9.77 -34.62
C THR A 490 -4.20 -10.85 -35.47
N ALA A 491 -5.52 -11.06 -35.34
CA ALA A 491 -6.22 -12.11 -36.09
C ALA A 491 -7.56 -11.65 -36.67
N TYR A 492 -7.90 -12.24 -37.82
CA TYR A 492 -9.15 -12.02 -38.54
C TYR A 492 -9.73 -13.34 -39.04
N TRP A 493 -11.05 -13.44 -38.99
CA TRP A 493 -11.85 -14.60 -39.35
C TRP A 493 -12.65 -14.37 -40.63
N SER A 494 -12.98 -15.48 -41.28
CA SER A 494 -13.67 -15.57 -42.57
C SER A 494 -14.76 -16.63 -42.50
N VAL A 495 -15.97 -16.28 -42.94
CA VAL A 495 -17.11 -17.21 -43.07
C VAL A 495 -17.73 -17.01 -44.45
N VAL A 496 -17.64 -18.02 -45.31
CA VAL A 496 -18.13 -17.93 -46.71
C VAL A 496 -18.76 -19.25 -47.15
N VAL A 497 -19.71 -19.22 -48.09
CA VAL A 497 -20.29 -20.46 -48.66
C VAL A 497 -19.16 -21.33 -49.24
N HIS A 498 -19.21 -22.63 -48.97
CA HIS A 498 -18.15 -23.61 -49.25
C HIS A 498 -17.63 -23.53 -50.69
N GLY A 499 -16.31 -23.43 -50.82
CA GLY A 499 -15.61 -23.30 -52.10
C GLY A 499 -15.48 -21.86 -52.61
N ASN A 500 -15.99 -20.86 -51.90
CA ASN A 500 -15.64 -19.45 -52.14
C ASN A 500 -14.26 -19.11 -51.55
N THR A 501 -13.65 -18.03 -52.03
CA THR A 501 -12.39 -17.53 -51.48
C THR A 501 -12.62 -16.86 -50.12
N PRO A 502 -11.85 -17.21 -49.07
CA PRO A 502 -11.88 -16.52 -47.78
C PRO A 502 -11.65 -15.01 -47.89
N ASN A 503 -12.32 -14.24 -47.03
CA ASN A 503 -12.35 -12.77 -47.08
C ASN A 503 -11.71 -12.08 -45.86
N TYR A 504 -11.56 -12.79 -44.73
CA TYR A 504 -10.91 -12.34 -43.48
C TYR A 504 -11.35 -10.95 -43.01
N ASN A 505 -12.66 -10.72 -42.96
CA ASN A 505 -13.26 -9.41 -42.68
C ASN A 505 -13.87 -9.28 -41.27
N ILE A 506 -13.82 -10.34 -40.45
CA ILE A 506 -14.34 -10.35 -39.08
C ILE A 506 -13.14 -10.26 -38.11
N PRO A 507 -13.01 -9.26 -37.23
CA PRO A 507 -11.92 -9.23 -36.25
C PRO A 507 -12.10 -10.34 -35.19
N SER A 508 -11.00 -10.88 -34.66
CA SER A 508 -11.08 -11.85 -33.55
C SER A 508 -11.38 -11.18 -32.20
N ASN A 509 -11.86 -11.99 -31.27
CA ASN A 509 -11.85 -11.70 -29.84
C ASN A 509 -10.39 -11.64 -29.30
N PRO A 510 -10.18 -11.13 -28.07
CA PRO A 510 -8.84 -11.03 -27.46
C PRO A 510 -8.13 -12.38 -27.18
N ASP A 511 -8.89 -13.48 -27.15
CA ASP A 511 -8.41 -14.86 -27.02
C ASP A 511 -8.26 -15.57 -28.38
N PHE A 512 -8.29 -14.80 -29.47
CA PHE A 512 -8.29 -15.24 -30.88
C PHE A 512 -9.52 -16.03 -31.35
N SER A 513 -10.56 -16.18 -30.52
CA SER A 513 -11.84 -16.77 -30.95
C SER A 513 -12.66 -15.84 -31.87
N VAL A 514 -13.77 -16.37 -32.41
CA VAL A 514 -14.85 -15.59 -33.04
C VAL A 514 -16.19 -16.22 -32.70
N ASP A 515 -17.20 -15.37 -32.49
CA ASP A 515 -18.58 -15.81 -32.32
C ASP A 515 -19.34 -15.63 -33.64
N ILE A 516 -19.96 -16.70 -34.13
CA ILE A 516 -20.71 -16.71 -35.40
C ILE A 516 -22.19 -16.99 -35.11
N ASP A 517 -23.05 -15.99 -35.36
CA ASP A 517 -24.49 -16.22 -35.47
C ASP A 517 -24.80 -16.85 -36.84
N TRP A 518 -25.24 -18.11 -36.84
CA TRP A 518 -25.58 -18.82 -38.06
C TRP A 518 -26.90 -18.36 -38.69
N SER A 519 -27.75 -17.61 -37.99
CA SER A 519 -28.96 -17.07 -38.57
C SER A 519 -28.68 -16.08 -39.72
N ASP A 520 -27.59 -15.31 -39.66
CA ASP A 520 -27.17 -14.38 -40.73
C ASP A 520 -26.79 -15.06 -42.07
N TYR A 521 -26.71 -16.39 -42.09
CA TYR A 521 -26.29 -17.18 -43.23
C TYR A 521 -27.47 -17.97 -43.83
N ALA A 522 -27.48 -18.12 -45.15
CA ALA A 522 -28.56 -18.83 -45.83
C ALA A 522 -28.49 -20.35 -45.56
N PRO A 523 -29.56 -20.99 -45.05
CA PRO A 523 -29.56 -22.41 -44.69
C PRO A 523 -29.69 -23.35 -45.89
N ALA A 524 -29.64 -24.65 -45.61
CA ALA A 524 -29.51 -25.75 -46.56
C ALA A 524 -28.25 -25.65 -47.44
N GLN A 525 -27.16 -25.12 -46.87
CA GLN A 525 -25.86 -24.89 -47.54
C GLN A 525 -24.69 -25.35 -46.65
N VAL A 526 -23.47 -25.33 -47.19
CA VAL A 526 -22.23 -25.61 -46.45
C VAL A 526 -21.37 -24.35 -46.51
N TYR A 527 -20.63 -24.06 -45.45
CA TYR A 527 -19.78 -22.88 -45.29
C TYR A 527 -18.36 -23.28 -44.87
N ASP A 528 -17.37 -22.52 -45.30
CA ASP A 528 -15.98 -22.62 -44.86
C ASP A 528 -15.72 -21.54 -43.79
N VAL A 529 -15.35 -21.97 -42.57
CA VAL A 529 -14.89 -21.09 -41.49
C VAL A 529 -13.37 -21.16 -41.41
N ASN A 530 -12.68 -20.01 -41.45
CA ASN A 530 -11.22 -19.95 -41.36
C ASN A 530 -10.72 -18.71 -40.62
N ILE A 531 -9.52 -18.80 -40.04
CA ILE A 531 -8.79 -17.73 -39.35
C ILE A 531 -7.50 -17.38 -40.12
N ARG A 532 -7.05 -16.13 -40.03
CA ARG A 532 -5.71 -15.68 -40.41
C ARG A 532 -5.12 -14.86 -39.26
N VAL A 533 -3.91 -15.22 -38.85
CA VAL A 533 -3.12 -14.54 -37.82
C VAL A 533 -1.96 -13.79 -38.48
N SER A 534 -1.60 -12.63 -37.92
CA SER A 534 -0.51 -11.77 -38.35
C SER A 534 0.26 -11.28 -37.12
N ASP A 535 1.56 -11.52 -37.12
CA ASP A 535 2.54 -11.09 -36.10
C ASP A 535 3.00 -9.62 -36.30
N GLY A 536 2.85 -9.12 -37.53
CA GLY A 536 3.27 -7.80 -37.99
C GLY A 536 4.16 -7.86 -39.25
N TYR A 537 4.73 -9.03 -39.53
CA TYR A 537 5.68 -9.34 -40.59
C TYR A 537 5.17 -10.44 -41.54
N ILE A 538 4.67 -11.56 -41.00
CA ILE A 538 4.17 -12.74 -41.71
C ILE A 538 2.69 -12.97 -41.35
N GLN A 539 1.93 -13.49 -42.33
CA GLN A 539 0.55 -13.91 -42.13
C GLN A 539 0.40 -15.41 -42.35
N VAL A 540 -0.26 -16.09 -41.41
CA VAL A 540 -0.51 -17.53 -41.45
C VAL A 540 -2.02 -17.78 -41.39
N GLU A 541 -2.51 -18.63 -42.27
CA GLU A 541 -3.91 -19.07 -42.30
C GLU A 541 -4.05 -20.40 -41.56
N GLY A 542 -5.12 -20.54 -40.76
CA GLY A 542 -5.45 -21.79 -40.09
C GLY A 542 -5.95 -22.87 -41.05
N ILE A 543 -6.15 -24.07 -40.52
CA ILE A 543 -6.84 -25.15 -41.25
C ILE A 543 -8.35 -24.90 -41.13
N LEU A 544 -9.00 -24.65 -42.27
CA LEU A 544 -10.43 -24.35 -42.35
C LEU A 544 -11.32 -25.49 -41.85
N LEU A 545 -12.50 -25.13 -41.36
CA LEU A 545 -13.57 -26.04 -40.92
C LEU A 545 -14.78 -25.93 -41.86
N GLU A 546 -15.25 -27.07 -42.39
CA GLU A 546 -16.49 -27.17 -43.16
C GLU A 546 -17.70 -27.28 -42.22
N VAL A 547 -18.63 -26.33 -42.29
CA VAL A 547 -19.83 -26.26 -41.46
C VAL A 547 -21.09 -26.43 -42.32
N THR A 548 -21.89 -27.46 -42.04
CA THR A 548 -23.17 -27.70 -42.74
C THR A 548 -24.30 -26.99 -42.02
N HIS A 549 -25.03 -26.12 -42.72
CA HIS A 549 -26.18 -25.37 -42.20
C HIS A 549 -27.50 -25.99 -42.67
N GLU A 550 -28.29 -26.55 -41.75
CA GLU A 550 -29.57 -27.22 -42.05
C GLU A 550 -30.78 -26.26 -42.01
N ASN A 551 -31.83 -26.57 -42.78
CA ASN A 551 -33.10 -25.82 -42.81
C ASN A 551 -33.99 -26.23 -41.62
N THR A 552 -34.58 -25.26 -40.94
CA THR A 552 -35.52 -25.47 -39.84
C THR A 552 -36.94 -25.09 -40.28
N PRO A 553 -38.00 -25.90 -40.07
CA PRO A 553 -39.36 -25.49 -40.42
C PRO A 553 -39.84 -24.29 -39.59
N PRO A 554 -40.77 -23.47 -40.10
CA PRO A 554 -41.26 -22.28 -39.41
C PRO A 554 -41.91 -22.67 -38.09
N ILE A 555 -41.44 -22.04 -37.02
CA ILE A 555 -41.93 -22.23 -35.67
C ILE A 555 -43.12 -21.28 -35.49
N VAL A 556 -44.31 -21.86 -35.52
CA VAL A 556 -45.54 -21.17 -35.12
C VAL A 556 -45.78 -21.50 -33.66
N GLY A 557 -45.57 -20.50 -32.80
CA GLY A 557 -45.81 -20.62 -31.37
C GLY A 557 -47.29 -20.77 -31.03
N SER A 558 -47.59 -20.70 -29.73
CA SER A 558 -48.96 -20.38 -29.31
C SER A 558 -49.41 -19.09 -29.96
N VAL A 559 -50.70 -19.01 -30.29
CA VAL A 559 -51.30 -17.68 -30.46
C VAL A 559 -51.12 -16.93 -29.16
N THR A 560 -50.57 -15.74 -29.30
CA THR A 560 -50.50 -14.70 -28.29
C THR A 560 -51.33 -13.51 -28.77
N GLY A 561 -51.35 -12.48 -27.94
CA GLY A 561 -52.31 -11.40 -28.04
C GLY A 561 -53.12 -11.34 -26.75
N PRO A 562 -53.90 -10.27 -26.58
CA PRO A 562 -54.64 -10.04 -25.35
C PRO A 562 -55.50 -11.25 -24.93
N THR A 563 -55.09 -11.88 -23.83
CA THR A 563 -55.96 -12.58 -22.89
C THR A 563 -55.40 -12.35 -21.47
N PRO A 564 -56.22 -11.86 -20.54
CA PRO A 564 -57.58 -11.40 -20.78
C PRO A 564 -57.67 -10.17 -21.71
N VAL A 565 -58.87 -9.92 -22.22
CA VAL A 565 -59.29 -8.71 -22.92
C VAL A 565 -60.34 -7.98 -22.12
N LYS A 566 -60.56 -6.72 -22.47
CA LYS A 566 -61.54 -5.83 -21.86
C LYS A 566 -62.37 -5.17 -22.95
N VAL A 567 -63.56 -4.69 -22.58
CA VAL A 567 -64.50 -4.09 -23.54
C VAL A 567 -64.01 -2.79 -24.17
N THR A 568 -62.93 -2.19 -23.67
CA THR A 568 -62.29 -1.01 -24.28
C THR A 568 -61.22 -1.35 -25.32
N ASP A 569 -60.84 -2.62 -25.45
CA ASP A 569 -59.81 -3.04 -26.39
C ASP A 569 -60.36 -3.11 -27.82
N THR A 570 -60.31 -1.95 -28.48
CA THR A 570 -60.88 -1.70 -29.81
C THR A 570 -60.06 -2.24 -30.98
N ASP A 571 -58.77 -2.52 -30.74
CA ASP A 571 -57.75 -2.79 -31.76
C ASP A 571 -56.71 -3.78 -31.19
N THR A 572 -57.17 -4.87 -30.58
CA THR A 572 -56.34 -5.95 -30.05
C THR A 572 -55.58 -6.67 -31.15
N ASN A 573 -54.27 -6.57 -31.12
CA ASN A 573 -53.40 -7.36 -31.99
C ASN A 573 -53.25 -8.79 -31.44
N TYR A 574 -53.72 -9.76 -32.19
CA TYR A 574 -53.38 -11.17 -32.05
C TYR A 574 -52.21 -11.50 -32.98
N SER A 575 -51.16 -12.06 -32.40
CA SER A 575 -49.93 -12.46 -33.09
C SER A 575 -49.57 -13.86 -32.63
N ALA A 576 -48.93 -14.69 -33.45
CA ALA A 576 -48.13 -15.76 -32.87
C ALA A 576 -46.66 -15.37 -33.03
N PRO A 577 -45.76 -15.91 -32.19
CA PRO A 577 -44.37 -16.03 -32.56
C PRO A 577 -44.34 -16.83 -33.87
N ILE A 578 -44.07 -16.13 -34.96
CA ILE A 578 -43.96 -16.68 -36.31
C ILE A 578 -42.53 -16.35 -36.72
N SER A 579 -41.62 -17.21 -36.26
CA SER A 579 -40.24 -17.18 -36.73
C SER A 579 -40.05 -18.33 -37.71
N ASP A 580 -39.43 -18.03 -38.83
CA ASP A 580 -38.51 -19.00 -39.37
C ASP A 580 -37.17 -18.75 -38.69
N PRO A 581 -36.53 -19.76 -38.08
CA PRO A 581 -35.12 -19.66 -37.74
C PRO A 581 -34.30 -19.27 -38.98
N ASP A 582 -34.73 -19.70 -40.15
CA ASP A 582 -34.08 -19.45 -41.42
C ASP A 582 -34.45 -18.05 -41.96
N ASN A 583 -33.83 -17.01 -41.38
CA ASN A 583 -34.19 -15.59 -41.55
C ASN A 583 -34.20 -15.06 -43.01
N THR A 584 -33.67 -15.83 -43.96
CA THR A 584 -33.65 -15.53 -45.40
C THR A 584 -34.89 -16.02 -46.17
N GLN A 585 -35.84 -16.71 -45.50
CA GLN A 585 -37.06 -17.25 -46.11
C GLN A 585 -38.29 -16.33 -45.95
N ASN A 586 -39.34 -16.53 -46.77
CA ASN A 586 -40.57 -15.70 -46.77
C ASN A 586 -41.78 -16.52 -46.30
N LEU A 587 -42.56 -15.98 -45.34
CA LEU A 587 -43.70 -16.69 -44.71
C LEU A 587 -45.08 -16.17 -45.16
N THR A 588 -46.17 -16.89 -44.80
CA THR A 588 -47.59 -16.49 -45.02
C THR A 588 -48.52 -17.03 -43.91
N ALA A 589 -49.55 -16.28 -43.46
CA ALA A 589 -50.39 -16.63 -42.28
C ALA A 589 -51.93 -16.38 -42.39
N THR A 590 -52.76 -17.08 -41.58
CA THR A 590 -54.24 -16.95 -41.49
C THR A 590 -54.82 -17.26 -40.10
N TRP A 591 -55.92 -16.61 -39.69
CA TRP A 591 -56.45 -16.45 -38.32
C TRP A 591 -57.95 -16.82 -38.10
N SER A 592 -58.34 -17.11 -36.85
CA SER A 592 -59.69 -17.54 -36.39
C SER A 592 -60.05 -16.97 -35.00
N ILE A 593 -61.29 -16.52 -34.74
CA ILE A 593 -61.83 -16.10 -33.42
C ILE A 593 -63.27 -16.59 -33.22
N VAL A 594 -63.57 -17.36 -32.15
CA VAL A 594 -64.90 -17.95 -31.87
C VAL A 594 -65.21 -18.02 -30.36
N ALA A 595 -66.44 -18.35 -29.94
CA ALA A 595 -66.74 -18.61 -28.52
C ALA A 595 -66.13 -19.94 -28.06
N SER A 596 -65.61 -20.00 -26.82
CA SER A 596 -64.74 -21.12 -26.42
C SER A 596 -65.42 -22.49 -26.49
N GLY A 597 -64.72 -23.47 -27.04
CA GLY A 597 -65.23 -24.81 -27.38
C GLY A 597 -65.85 -24.95 -28.78
N SER A 598 -65.73 -23.93 -29.64
CA SER A 598 -66.21 -23.96 -31.03
C SER A 598 -65.10 -24.32 -32.03
N PRO A 599 -65.39 -24.96 -33.19
CA PRO A 599 -64.36 -25.25 -34.19
C PRO A 599 -63.75 -23.99 -34.81
N ALA A 600 -62.42 -23.96 -34.95
CA ALA A 600 -61.69 -22.90 -35.65
C ALA A 600 -61.97 -22.91 -37.16
N ASP A 601 -61.98 -21.72 -37.78
CA ASP A 601 -62.40 -21.56 -39.18
C ASP A 601 -61.32 -20.96 -40.11
N TYR A 602 -60.29 -20.33 -39.54
CA TYR A 602 -59.12 -19.73 -40.21
C TYR A 602 -59.46 -18.80 -41.40
N ASN A 603 -60.59 -18.08 -41.32
CA ASN A 603 -61.11 -17.26 -42.42
C ASN A 603 -60.60 -15.82 -42.44
N ILE A 604 -59.83 -15.39 -41.44
CA ILE A 604 -59.35 -14.02 -41.30
C ILE A 604 -57.90 -13.95 -41.84
N PRO A 605 -57.60 -13.14 -42.88
CA PRO A 605 -56.22 -12.98 -43.33
C PRO A 605 -55.41 -12.19 -42.29
N SER A 606 -54.10 -12.41 -42.24
CA SER A 606 -53.23 -11.56 -41.41
C SER A 606 -53.09 -10.15 -41.97
N ASN A 607 -52.85 -9.20 -41.08
CA ASN A 607 -52.41 -7.85 -41.41
C ASN A 607 -50.92 -7.86 -41.81
N GLY A 608 -50.55 -6.89 -42.66
CA GLY A 608 -49.18 -6.49 -42.91
C GLY A 608 -48.19 -7.57 -43.39
N THR A 609 -46.92 -7.35 -43.05
CA THR A 609 -45.77 -8.25 -43.26
C THR A 609 -45.33 -8.93 -41.96
N ASP A 610 -46.03 -8.66 -40.88
CA ASP A 610 -45.82 -9.11 -39.50
C ASP A 610 -46.76 -10.26 -39.09
N TYR A 611 -47.65 -10.68 -40.00
CA TYR A 611 -48.51 -11.86 -39.88
C TYR A 611 -49.54 -11.83 -38.72
N SER A 612 -49.76 -10.68 -38.11
CA SER A 612 -50.68 -10.46 -36.99
C SER A 612 -52.16 -10.27 -37.43
N LEU A 613 -53.05 -9.99 -36.48
CA LEU A 613 -54.48 -9.71 -36.68
C LEU A 613 -54.95 -8.66 -35.66
N ASP A 614 -55.41 -7.50 -36.13
CA ASP A 614 -56.07 -6.51 -35.26
C ASP A 614 -57.60 -6.78 -35.14
N HIS A 615 -58.13 -6.78 -33.91
CA HIS A 615 -59.52 -7.16 -33.60
C HIS A 615 -60.17 -6.32 -32.48
N SER A 616 -61.50 -6.21 -32.47
CA SER A 616 -62.25 -5.28 -31.59
C SER A 616 -63.22 -5.97 -30.64
N TRP A 617 -63.11 -5.71 -29.32
CA TRP A 617 -63.91 -6.38 -28.28
C TRP A 617 -65.09 -5.57 -27.72
N GLU A 618 -65.34 -4.34 -28.18
CA GLU A 618 -66.38 -3.43 -27.65
C GLU A 618 -67.80 -4.04 -27.54
N THR A 619 -68.12 -5.00 -28.42
CA THR A 619 -69.46 -5.61 -28.48
C THR A 619 -69.60 -6.90 -27.67
N TYR A 620 -68.56 -7.32 -26.95
CA TYR A 620 -68.49 -8.61 -26.26
C TYR A 620 -68.83 -8.45 -24.76
N THR A 621 -69.19 -9.56 -24.10
CA THR A 621 -69.52 -9.59 -22.66
C THR A 621 -68.61 -10.55 -21.91
N VAL A 622 -68.20 -10.18 -20.69
CA VAL A 622 -67.28 -10.95 -19.81
C VAL A 622 -67.55 -12.46 -19.90
N GLY A 623 -66.54 -13.24 -20.31
CA GLY A 623 -66.71 -14.63 -20.78
C GLY A 623 -65.48 -15.21 -21.52
N LEU A 624 -65.60 -16.40 -22.12
CA LEU A 624 -64.48 -17.13 -22.77
C LEU A 624 -64.66 -17.31 -24.29
N TYR A 625 -63.59 -17.07 -25.03
CA TYR A 625 -63.46 -17.14 -26.50
C TYR A 625 -62.20 -17.96 -26.87
N ASP A 626 -62.07 -18.42 -28.11
CA ASP A 626 -60.96 -19.22 -28.61
C ASP A 626 -60.39 -18.57 -29.89
N VAL A 627 -59.07 -18.36 -29.96
CA VAL A 627 -58.33 -17.73 -31.07
C VAL A 627 -57.22 -18.66 -31.56
N ASN A 628 -57.03 -18.80 -32.88
CA ASN A 628 -55.88 -19.55 -33.43
C ASN A 628 -55.35 -19.04 -34.79
N VAL A 629 -54.12 -19.41 -35.16
CA VAL A 629 -53.41 -19.06 -36.42
C VAL A 629 -52.79 -20.28 -37.12
N ARG A 630 -52.39 -20.13 -38.38
CA ARG A 630 -51.64 -21.11 -39.19
C ARG A 630 -50.69 -20.42 -40.17
N VAL A 631 -49.49 -20.97 -40.41
CA VAL A 631 -48.41 -20.36 -41.23
C VAL A 631 -47.72 -21.38 -42.17
N SER A 632 -47.11 -20.91 -43.28
CA SER A 632 -46.22 -21.71 -44.15
C SER A 632 -45.02 -20.91 -44.70
N ASP A 633 -43.88 -21.58 -44.85
CA ASP A 633 -42.59 -21.17 -45.47
C ASP A 633 -42.49 -21.46 -46.99
N GLY A 634 -43.35 -22.35 -47.50
CA GLY A 634 -43.31 -22.84 -48.87
C GLY A 634 -42.34 -24.00 -49.13
N VAL A 635 -41.64 -24.50 -48.11
CA VAL A 635 -40.71 -25.66 -48.19
C VAL A 635 -41.26 -26.82 -47.37
N ALA A 636 -41.69 -26.58 -46.12
CA ALA A 636 -42.32 -27.54 -45.23
C ALA A 636 -43.88 -27.48 -45.29
N PRO A 637 -44.59 -28.48 -44.74
CA PRO A 637 -46.04 -28.41 -44.55
C PRO A 637 -46.42 -27.25 -43.61
N PRO A 638 -47.58 -26.58 -43.82
CA PRO A 638 -48.02 -25.50 -42.94
C PRO A 638 -48.19 -25.95 -41.49
N VAL A 639 -47.75 -25.12 -40.56
CA VAL A 639 -47.80 -25.34 -39.11
C VAL A 639 -48.97 -24.54 -38.52
N GLU A 640 -49.80 -25.18 -37.70
CA GLU A 640 -50.86 -24.50 -36.93
C GLU A 640 -50.31 -24.08 -35.56
N GLY A 641 -50.69 -22.88 -35.11
CA GLY A 641 -50.35 -22.41 -33.78
C GLY A 641 -51.13 -23.16 -32.70
N THR A 642 -50.69 -22.99 -31.45
CA THR A 642 -51.48 -23.47 -30.31
C THR A 642 -52.60 -22.48 -30.00
N LEU A 643 -53.83 -23.00 -29.99
CA LEU A 643 -55.06 -22.32 -29.56
C LEU A 643 -54.86 -21.46 -28.28
N LEU A 644 -55.31 -20.21 -28.33
CA LEU A 644 -55.44 -19.32 -27.19
C LEU A 644 -56.90 -19.21 -26.77
N THR A 645 -57.26 -19.66 -25.57
CA THR A 645 -58.56 -19.30 -24.97
C THR A 645 -58.45 -17.90 -24.35
N VAL A 646 -59.21 -16.96 -24.90
CA VAL A 646 -59.29 -15.55 -24.52
C VAL A 646 -60.40 -15.33 -23.51
N THR A 647 -60.06 -14.86 -22.30
CA THR A 647 -61.04 -14.41 -21.32
C THR A 647 -61.33 -12.93 -21.53
N LEU A 648 -62.57 -12.53 -21.81
CA LEU A 648 -62.99 -11.14 -21.61
C LEU A 648 -63.20 -10.98 -20.09
N GLU A 649 -62.31 -10.26 -19.41
CA GLU A 649 -62.32 -10.03 -17.95
C GLU A 649 -62.75 -8.61 -17.60
N ASN A 650 -62.87 -8.39 -16.28
CA ASN A 650 -63.04 -7.08 -15.67
C ASN A 650 -61.81 -6.18 -15.85
N THR A 651 -62.02 -4.88 -15.99
CA THR A 651 -60.99 -3.86 -15.79
C THR A 651 -61.05 -3.32 -14.38
N ALA A 652 -60.07 -3.70 -13.56
CA ALA A 652 -59.84 -3.02 -12.29
C ALA A 652 -59.78 -1.48 -12.50
N PRO A 653 -60.40 -0.70 -11.59
CA PRO A 653 -60.40 0.75 -11.64
C PRO A 653 -58.98 1.31 -11.63
N THR A 654 -58.77 2.42 -12.34
CA THR A 654 -57.48 3.11 -12.37
C THR A 654 -57.56 4.43 -11.61
N LEU A 655 -56.54 4.70 -10.79
CA LEU A 655 -56.38 5.96 -10.07
C LEU A 655 -55.29 6.80 -10.72
N GLY A 656 -55.33 8.11 -10.51
CA GLY A 656 -54.27 9.02 -10.97
C GLY A 656 -53.09 9.03 -10.00
N ASN A 657 -52.06 9.81 -10.33
CA ASN A 657 -50.95 10.04 -9.41
C ASN A 657 -51.45 10.74 -8.13
N ILE A 658 -50.83 10.39 -7.00
CA ILE A 658 -51.01 11.16 -5.77
C ILE A 658 -50.43 12.57 -5.98
N THR A 659 -51.16 13.58 -5.49
CA THR A 659 -50.67 14.96 -5.40
C THR A 659 -50.70 15.44 -3.95
N GLY A 660 -49.55 15.87 -3.43
CA GLY A 660 -49.31 16.45 -2.11
C GLY A 660 -47.86 16.95 -2.01
N ASP A 661 -47.39 17.25 -0.79
CA ASP A 661 -46.01 17.72 -0.54
C ASP A 661 -45.05 16.53 -0.33
N SER A 662 -43.90 16.52 -1.02
CA SER A 662 -42.92 15.41 -1.02
C SER A 662 -41.69 15.62 -0.13
N ASN A 663 -41.48 16.84 0.36
CA ASN A 663 -40.47 17.16 1.37
C ASN A 663 -41.18 17.88 2.51
N VAL A 664 -41.13 17.31 3.70
CA VAL A 664 -41.88 17.76 4.88
C VAL A 664 -40.99 17.68 6.12
N ASP A 665 -41.40 18.38 7.16
CA ASP A 665 -40.82 18.33 8.50
C ASP A 665 -41.95 18.33 9.55
N GLU A 666 -41.58 18.31 10.84
CA GLU A 666 -42.53 18.36 11.96
C GLU A 666 -43.48 19.57 11.98
N SER A 667 -43.29 20.60 11.14
CA SER A 667 -44.23 21.73 11.03
C SER A 667 -45.44 21.46 10.10
N TYR A 668 -45.41 20.39 9.30
CA TYR A 668 -46.41 20.07 8.27
C TYR A 668 -47.64 19.31 8.82
N ASN A 669 -48.42 19.98 9.68
CA ASN A 669 -49.48 19.35 10.49
C ASN A 669 -50.84 19.08 9.82
N ALA A 670 -50.99 19.28 8.51
CA ALA A 670 -52.25 19.03 7.80
C ALA A 670 -52.04 18.79 6.29
N SER A 671 -51.07 17.95 5.93
CA SER A 671 -50.68 17.70 4.55
C SER A 671 -51.70 16.81 3.84
N GLN A 672 -52.35 17.32 2.78
CA GLN A 672 -53.41 16.59 2.06
C GLN A 672 -52.89 15.94 0.76
N TYR A 673 -53.12 14.63 0.65
CA TYR A 673 -52.73 13.78 -0.47
C TYR A 673 -53.98 13.26 -1.19
N ASN A 674 -54.09 13.51 -2.50
CA ASN A 674 -55.29 13.19 -3.30
C ASN A 674 -54.97 12.13 -4.36
N HIS A 675 -55.82 11.09 -4.51
CA HIS A 675 -55.59 9.93 -5.38
C HIS A 675 -55.79 10.17 -6.90
N GLY A 676 -55.80 11.43 -7.35
CA GLY A 676 -56.06 11.80 -8.75
C GLY A 676 -57.44 11.38 -9.28
N THR A 677 -57.55 11.18 -10.59
CA THR A 677 -58.80 10.83 -11.29
C THR A 677 -59.07 9.33 -11.30
N LEU A 678 -60.28 8.91 -10.93
CA LEU A 678 -60.77 7.54 -11.13
C LEU A 678 -61.25 7.32 -12.57
N THR A 679 -60.79 6.26 -13.23
CA THR A 679 -61.36 5.75 -14.49
C THR A 679 -61.62 4.25 -14.41
N ASP A 680 -62.85 3.84 -14.69
CA ASP A 680 -63.29 2.45 -14.78
C ASP A 680 -64.11 2.30 -16.09
N PRO A 681 -63.67 1.47 -17.05
CA PRO A 681 -64.35 1.25 -18.32
C PRO A 681 -65.44 0.16 -18.27
N ASP A 682 -65.54 -0.62 -17.19
CA ASP A 682 -66.46 -1.74 -17.11
C ASP A 682 -67.86 -1.32 -16.67
N ASN A 683 -68.83 -1.61 -17.53
CA ASN A 683 -70.14 -0.98 -17.45
C ASN A 683 -71.04 -1.61 -16.36
N GLY A 684 -70.93 -1.12 -15.13
CA GLY A 684 -71.94 -1.33 -14.07
C GLY A 684 -71.46 -1.55 -12.63
N GLN A 685 -70.26 -1.08 -12.24
CA GLN A 685 -69.59 -1.46 -10.98
C GLN A 685 -69.58 -0.36 -9.87
N THR A 686 -68.95 -0.61 -8.70
CA THR A 686 -69.06 0.26 -7.50
C THR A 686 -67.77 0.38 -6.66
N HIS A 687 -67.29 1.61 -6.42
CA HIS A 687 -65.93 1.87 -5.88
C HIS A 687 -65.82 2.10 -4.36
N THR A 688 -64.71 1.67 -3.71
CA THR A 688 -64.39 1.86 -2.27
C THR A 688 -62.89 2.07 -2.01
N TYR A 689 -62.47 3.12 -1.28
CA TYR A 689 -61.05 3.53 -1.12
C TYR A 689 -60.38 3.18 0.23
N MET A 690 -59.06 2.96 0.22
CA MET A 690 -58.19 2.79 1.41
C MET A 690 -56.76 3.32 1.12
N TRP A 691 -56.05 3.81 2.13
CA TRP A 691 -54.70 4.38 2.05
C TRP A 691 -53.68 3.62 2.91
N SER A 692 -52.41 3.79 2.57
CA SER A 692 -51.20 3.30 3.24
C SER A 692 -50.22 4.46 3.45
N LEU A 693 -49.52 4.44 4.58
CA LEU A 693 -48.39 5.28 4.94
C LEU A 693 -47.42 4.43 5.78
N VAL A 694 -46.20 4.21 5.30
CA VAL A 694 -45.17 3.39 5.96
C VAL A 694 -43.79 4.02 5.73
N LEU A 695 -42.77 3.66 6.52
CA LEU A 695 -41.38 4.01 6.21
C LEU A 695 -40.96 3.35 4.88
N ASP A 696 -40.15 4.05 4.09
CA ASP A 696 -39.58 3.58 2.82
C ASP A 696 -38.99 2.16 2.94
N GLY A 697 -39.12 1.38 1.88
CA GLY A 697 -38.75 -0.03 1.81
C GLY A 697 -39.72 -1.00 2.52
N ASN A 698 -40.67 -0.52 3.33
CA ASN A 698 -41.68 -1.38 3.93
C ASN A 698 -42.84 -1.67 2.97
N SER A 699 -43.41 -2.87 3.07
CA SER A 699 -44.60 -3.22 2.29
C SER A 699 -45.83 -2.38 2.70
N PRO A 700 -46.59 -1.81 1.75
CA PRO A 700 -47.69 -0.91 2.05
C PRO A 700 -48.84 -1.60 2.80
N VAL A 701 -49.30 -0.98 3.88
CA VAL A 701 -50.37 -1.48 4.75
C VAL A 701 -51.62 -0.61 4.58
N TYR A 702 -52.53 -1.08 3.71
CA TYR A 702 -53.76 -0.36 3.37
C TYR A 702 -54.86 -0.45 4.44
N ASN A 703 -54.58 0.08 5.63
CA ASN A 703 -55.46 0.09 6.80
C ASN A 703 -56.07 1.46 7.12
N ILE A 704 -55.66 2.54 6.43
CA ILE A 704 -56.11 3.91 6.69
C ILE A 704 -57.33 4.22 5.81
N PRO A 705 -58.56 4.37 6.33
CA PRO A 705 -59.67 4.88 5.52
C PRO A 705 -59.45 6.36 5.21
N PRO A 706 -59.96 6.88 4.07
CA PRO A 706 -59.90 8.31 3.78
C PRO A 706 -60.47 9.18 4.91
N ASN A 707 -59.73 10.21 5.29
CA ASN A 707 -60.10 11.17 6.34
C ASN A 707 -60.29 12.61 5.81
N GLY A 708 -59.93 12.87 4.55
CA GLY A 708 -60.12 14.14 3.85
C GLY A 708 -61.37 14.18 2.94
N ALA A 709 -61.52 15.26 2.19
CA ALA A 709 -62.59 15.41 1.21
C ALA A 709 -62.27 14.68 -0.11
N ASN A 710 -63.29 14.19 -0.83
CA ASN A 710 -63.13 13.41 -2.07
C ASN A 710 -62.19 12.20 -1.90
N ASP A 711 -62.39 11.42 -0.84
CA ASP A 711 -61.65 10.20 -0.54
C ASP A 711 -60.11 10.37 -0.44
N SER A 712 -59.65 11.59 -0.11
CA SER A 712 -58.25 11.93 0.16
C SER A 712 -57.75 11.54 1.56
N LEU A 713 -56.43 11.51 1.71
CA LEU A 713 -55.72 11.35 2.97
C LEU A 713 -55.16 12.70 3.46
N VAL A 714 -55.24 12.97 4.75
CA VAL A 714 -54.60 14.09 5.44
C VAL A 714 -53.70 13.53 6.53
N ILE A 715 -52.42 13.92 6.51
CA ILE A 715 -51.37 13.49 7.44
C ILE A 715 -50.91 14.70 8.27
N ASP A 716 -50.75 14.49 9.58
CA ASP A 716 -49.98 15.38 10.45
C ASP A 716 -48.58 14.77 10.61
N TRP A 717 -47.54 15.45 10.08
CA TRP A 717 -46.18 14.90 10.07
C TRP A 717 -45.44 15.05 11.41
N CYS A 718 -46.00 15.73 12.41
CA CYS A 718 -45.40 15.76 13.75
C CYS A 718 -45.51 14.40 14.48
N ASP A 719 -46.50 13.58 14.11
CA ASP A 719 -46.70 12.21 14.63
C ASP A 719 -45.68 11.19 14.07
N PHE A 720 -44.78 11.60 13.16
CA PHE A 720 -43.87 10.72 12.43
C PHE A 720 -42.40 11.05 12.69
N GLN A 721 -41.56 10.02 12.73
CA GLN A 721 -40.12 10.09 12.97
C GLN A 721 -39.37 10.62 11.74
N PRO A 722 -38.13 11.13 11.88
CA PRO A 722 -37.23 11.40 10.75
C PRO A 722 -37.03 10.16 9.86
N GLY A 723 -37.19 10.32 8.55
CA GLY A 723 -37.06 9.21 7.60
C GLY A 723 -37.70 9.47 6.24
N LEU A 724 -37.54 8.50 5.34
CA LEU A 724 -38.26 8.43 4.06
C LEU A 724 -39.57 7.66 4.29
N TYR A 725 -40.67 8.10 3.67
CA TYR A 725 -42.01 7.51 3.83
C TYR A 725 -42.74 7.32 2.50
N ASP A 726 -43.45 6.20 2.40
CA ASP A 726 -44.19 5.77 1.22
C ASP A 726 -45.69 5.95 1.42
N ILE A 727 -46.33 6.81 0.62
CA ILE A 727 -47.79 6.96 0.58
C ILE A 727 -48.38 6.25 -0.63
N GLN A 728 -49.45 5.48 -0.43
CA GLN A 728 -50.18 4.83 -1.52
C GLN A 728 -51.68 4.76 -1.23
N CYS A 729 -52.52 4.87 -2.27
CA CYS A 729 -53.98 4.68 -2.19
C CYS A 729 -54.40 3.47 -3.03
N ARG A 730 -55.48 2.80 -2.63
CA ARG A 730 -56.17 1.76 -3.40
C ARG A 730 -57.68 1.99 -3.43
N VAL A 731 -58.33 1.47 -4.47
CA VAL A 731 -59.79 1.50 -4.68
C VAL A 731 -60.29 0.12 -5.12
N TYR A 732 -61.47 -0.33 -4.67
CA TYR A 732 -62.07 -1.63 -5.02
C TYR A 732 -63.38 -1.45 -5.79
N ASP A 733 -63.60 -2.10 -6.94
CA ASP A 733 -64.81 -1.98 -7.78
C ASP A 733 -65.94 -2.99 -7.47
N GLY A 734 -65.64 -4.03 -6.69
CA GLY A 734 -66.50 -5.19 -6.43
C GLY A 734 -65.92 -6.53 -6.88
N TYR A 735 -64.88 -6.51 -7.70
CA TYR A 735 -64.11 -7.65 -8.20
C TYR A 735 -62.61 -7.47 -7.86
N ASP A 736 -62.01 -6.34 -8.24
CA ASP A 736 -60.57 -6.08 -8.24
C ASP A 736 -60.19 -4.73 -7.58
N TYR A 737 -58.90 -4.58 -7.27
CA TYR A 737 -58.34 -3.36 -6.69
C TYR A 737 -57.48 -2.57 -7.69
N GLY A 738 -57.80 -1.28 -7.84
CA GLY A 738 -56.92 -0.26 -8.41
C GLY A 738 -56.00 0.34 -7.36
N TYR A 739 -54.84 0.85 -7.78
CA TYR A 739 -53.84 1.46 -6.90
C TYR A 739 -53.26 2.74 -7.52
N THR A 740 -52.78 3.66 -6.70
CA THR A 740 -51.90 4.76 -7.15
C THR A 740 -50.45 4.27 -7.24
N ALA A 741 -49.58 5.05 -7.89
CA ALA A 741 -48.15 4.96 -7.62
C ALA A 741 -47.85 5.23 -6.12
N VAL A 742 -46.70 4.75 -5.64
CA VAL A 742 -46.11 5.23 -4.39
C VAL A 742 -45.74 6.70 -4.58
N PHE A 743 -45.94 7.49 -3.53
CA PHE A 743 -45.53 8.88 -3.46
C PHE A 743 -44.61 9.05 -2.27
N ASP A 744 -43.32 9.16 -2.57
CA ASP A 744 -42.24 9.24 -1.60
C ASP A 744 -42.27 10.61 -0.91
N VAL A 745 -42.14 10.60 0.40
CA VAL A 745 -42.07 11.80 1.23
C VAL A 745 -40.83 11.74 2.09
N THR A 746 -39.89 12.66 1.87
CA THR A 746 -38.77 12.86 2.78
C THR A 746 -39.25 13.65 3.98
N ARG A 747 -39.43 12.98 5.13
CA ARG A 747 -39.65 13.61 6.43
C ARG A 747 -38.27 13.87 7.04
N GLY A 748 -37.71 15.04 6.72
CA GLY A 748 -36.47 15.50 7.35
C GLY A 748 -36.72 15.96 8.79
N LEU A 749 -35.66 16.13 9.57
CA LEU A 749 -35.68 17.07 10.70
C LEU A 749 -35.63 18.48 10.12
N SER A 750 -36.47 19.41 10.60
CA SER A 750 -36.23 20.80 10.22
C SER A 750 -34.88 21.24 10.80
N SER A 751 -34.10 21.99 10.02
CA SER A 751 -33.09 22.86 10.63
C SER A 751 -33.88 23.87 11.46
N CYS A 752 -33.89 23.74 12.78
CA CYS A 752 -34.79 24.54 13.60
C CYS A 752 -34.52 26.04 13.39
N ILE A 753 -35.42 26.73 12.67
CA ILE A 753 -35.29 28.16 12.32
C ILE A 753 -35.71 29.01 13.53
N GLY A 754 -34.99 28.80 14.62
CA GLY A 754 -34.90 29.66 15.78
C GLY A 754 -33.42 29.96 16.05
N ASN A 755 -33.15 30.99 16.82
CA ASN A 755 -31.86 31.03 17.51
C ASN A 755 -31.85 29.84 18.50
N ALA A 756 -30.71 29.15 18.68
CA ALA A 756 -30.48 28.38 19.90
C ALA A 756 -30.91 29.29 21.04
N HIS A 757 -31.76 28.80 21.93
CA HIS A 757 -32.43 29.65 22.90
C HIS A 757 -31.38 30.48 23.64
N SER A 758 -31.28 31.77 23.30
CA SER A 758 -30.68 32.75 24.18
C SER A 758 -31.55 32.67 25.42
N TYR A 759 -31.01 32.10 26.50
CA TYR A 759 -31.76 31.61 27.66
C TYR A 759 -32.57 32.73 28.34
N SER A 760 -32.31 33.99 27.96
CA SER A 760 -33.14 35.19 28.17
C SER A 760 -34.59 35.13 27.65
N GLY A 761 -34.96 34.14 26.83
CA GLY A 761 -36.35 33.91 26.47
C GLY A 761 -37.06 33.22 27.63
N GLU A 762 -38.02 33.89 28.29
CA GLU A 762 -38.81 33.35 29.41
C GLU A 762 -39.50 32.02 29.04
N ALA A 763 -38.77 30.91 29.20
CA ALA A 763 -39.33 29.58 29.11
C ALA A 763 -40.26 29.40 30.32
N THR A 764 -41.57 29.50 30.11
CA THR A 764 -42.53 29.20 31.16
C THR A 764 -42.47 27.70 31.46
N TRP A 765 -41.73 27.38 32.53
CA TRP A 765 -41.35 26.06 33.07
C TRP A 765 -42.50 25.05 33.28
N THR A 766 -43.20 24.64 32.21
CA THR A 766 -44.56 24.07 32.34
C THR A 766 -44.80 22.72 31.65
N ARG A 767 -43.75 22.05 31.19
CA ARG A 767 -43.82 20.65 30.72
C ARG A 767 -42.66 19.82 31.27
N TYR A 768 -42.92 19.18 32.40
CA TYR A 768 -42.14 18.07 32.94
C TYR A 768 -43.03 16.82 32.93
N SER A 769 -42.44 15.64 32.73
CA SER A 769 -43.20 14.38 32.78
C SER A 769 -43.77 14.15 34.18
N THR A 770 -45.05 13.80 34.28
CA THR A 770 -45.72 13.55 35.58
C THR A 770 -45.53 12.12 36.10
N TYR A 771 -44.66 11.33 35.49
CA TYR A 771 -44.39 9.96 35.91
C TYR A 771 -43.38 9.91 37.07
N GLN A 772 -43.52 8.92 37.95
CA GLN A 772 -42.69 8.79 39.16
C GLN A 772 -41.21 8.42 38.90
N TYR A 773 -40.82 8.36 37.62
CA TYR A 773 -39.45 8.18 37.15
C TYR A 773 -38.95 9.39 36.34
N SER A 774 -39.69 10.51 36.37
CA SER A 774 -39.35 11.75 35.66
C SER A 774 -38.13 12.42 36.27
N MET A 775 -36.96 11.97 35.85
CA MET A 775 -35.76 12.78 35.93
C MET A 775 -35.95 13.97 34.99
N VAL A 776 -35.73 15.17 35.52
CA VAL A 776 -35.76 16.42 34.75
C VAL A 776 -34.82 16.31 33.57
N PRO A 777 -35.10 16.95 32.40
CA PRO A 777 -34.14 16.99 31.28
C PRO A 777 -32.78 17.41 31.81
N ARG A 778 -31.88 16.44 31.86
CA ARG A 778 -30.48 16.71 32.10
C ARG A 778 -29.98 17.23 30.79
N LEU A 779 -29.53 18.46 30.81
CA LEU A 779 -28.59 18.87 29.80
C LEU A 779 -27.37 18.01 30.09
N ASP A 780 -27.17 17.04 29.21
CA ASP A 780 -26.08 16.08 29.27
C ASP A 780 -25.08 16.51 28.18
N ILE A 781 -23.79 16.48 28.50
CA ILE A 781 -22.72 16.99 27.63
C ILE A 781 -21.61 15.97 27.57
N ASP A 782 -21.46 15.36 26.40
CA ASP A 782 -20.32 14.51 26.12
C ASP A 782 -19.57 14.95 24.86
N PHE A 783 -18.33 14.49 24.73
CA PHE A 783 -17.32 14.97 23.80
C PHE A 783 -16.74 13.85 22.93
N PHE A 784 -16.84 14.01 21.61
CA PHE A 784 -16.18 13.12 20.66
C PHE A 784 -14.66 13.22 20.80
N ARG A 785 -14.02 12.11 21.14
CA ARG A 785 -12.58 12.02 21.37
C ARG A 785 -11.74 12.11 20.08
N GLY A 786 -12.35 11.74 18.96
CA GLY A 786 -11.82 11.81 17.61
C GLY A 786 -12.98 11.76 16.61
N GLY A 787 -12.76 11.30 15.37
CA GLY A 787 -13.81 11.34 14.34
C GLY A 787 -13.95 12.63 13.52
N ASN A 788 -15.06 12.73 12.77
CA ASN A 788 -15.41 13.94 11.99
C ASN A 788 -15.64 15.18 12.87
N PHE A 789 -15.91 14.96 14.16
CA PHE A 789 -16.22 15.97 15.17
C PHE A 789 -15.10 16.11 16.21
N ASN A 790 -13.85 15.81 15.85
CA ASN A 790 -12.66 15.79 16.72
C ASN A 790 -12.61 16.88 17.81
N GLY A 791 -13.02 16.53 19.03
CA GLY A 791 -13.03 17.40 20.20
C GLY A 791 -14.14 18.47 20.21
N GLU A 792 -15.22 18.23 19.48
CA GLU A 792 -16.49 18.92 19.63
C GLU A 792 -17.34 18.22 20.70
N GLY A 793 -18.12 19.01 21.43
CA GLY A 793 -19.12 18.49 22.35
C GLY A 793 -20.48 18.42 21.66
N ILE A 794 -21.33 17.49 22.12
CA ILE A 794 -22.77 17.54 21.85
C ILE A 794 -23.53 17.84 23.14
N ALA A 795 -24.60 18.62 23.03
CA ALA A 795 -25.52 18.88 24.13
C ALA A 795 -26.96 18.99 23.63
N GLN A 796 -27.93 18.68 24.51
CA GLN A 796 -29.32 19.10 24.29
C GLN A 796 -29.51 20.57 24.68
N ILE A 797 -29.88 21.44 23.73
CA ILE A 797 -29.90 22.90 23.94
C ILE A 797 -31.30 23.53 23.97
N GLY A 798 -32.31 22.69 24.07
CA GLY A 798 -33.71 23.09 24.15
C GLY A 798 -34.62 21.87 24.07
N TYR A 799 -35.92 22.10 24.31
CA TYR A 799 -36.94 21.11 23.96
C TYR A 799 -36.72 20.71 22.51
N GLU A 800 -36.64 19.40 22.26
CA GLU A 800 -36.58 18.88 20.90
C GLU A 800 -35.32 19.31 20.10
N THR A 801 -34.18 19.70 20.71
CA THR A 801 -32.99 20.09 19.92
C THR A 801 -31.64 19.65 20.50
N LEU A 802 -30.88 18.92 19.68
CA LEU A 802 -29.45 18.63 19.85
C LEU A 802 -28.59 19.63 19.08
N MET A 803 -27.34 19.80 19.54
CA MET A 803 -26.38 20.72 18.94
C MET A 803 -24.95 20.24 19.18
N ASN A 804 -24.15 20.18 18.11
CA ASN A 804 -22.69 20.05 18.23
C ASN A 804 -22.05 21.44 18.37
N PHE A 805 -20.95 21.51 19.09
CA PHE A 805 -20.27 22.76 19.35
C PHE A 805 -18.77 22.58 19.53
N VAL A 806 -17.99 23.49 18.95
CA VAL A 806 -16.53 23.51 19.11
C VAL A 806 -16.13 24.40 20.28
N VAL A 807 -15.33 23.84 21.20
CA VAL A 807 -14.74 24.58 22.32
C VAL A 807 -13.45 25.27 21.86
N THR A 808 -13.56 26.51 21.39
CA THR A 808 -12.41 27.25 20.82
C THR A 808 -11.92 28.38 21.72
N GLY A 809 -10.83 28.16 22.47
CA GLY A 809 -9.99 29.25 23.02
C GLY A 809 -9.51 29.09 24.46
N THR A 810 -8.33 29.66 24.75
CA THR A 810 -7.64 29.56 26.06
C THR A 810 -7.80 30.82 26.93
N GLY A 811 -8.96 31.50 26.86
CA GLY A 811 -9.26 32.59 27.79
C GLY A 811 -10.51 33.41 27.47
N ALA A 812 -11.27 33.72 28.53
CA ALA A 812 -12.32 34.74 28.61
C ALA A 812 -13.29 34.82 27.41
N MET A 813 -14.06 33.74 27.23
CA MET A 813 -15.39 33.68 26.58
C MET A 813 -15.53 34.30 25.17
N SER A 814 -15.74 33.41 24.20
CA SER A 814 -16.87 33.55 23.27
C SER A 814 -17.73 32.31 23.38
N ASN A 815 -19.06 32.42 23.24
CA ASN A 815 -19.94 31.25 23.14
C ASN A 815 -19.31 30.22 22.20
N PRO A 816 -19.36 28.91 22.51
CA PRO A 816 -18.79 27.90 21.65
C PRO A 816 -19.37 28.03 20.25
N THR A 817 -18.56 27.78 19.22
CA THR A 817 -19.00 28.06 17.85
C THR A 817 -20.00 26.99 17.45
N LEU A 818 -21.27 27.39 17.40
CA LEU A 818 -22.37 26.52 17.00
C LEU A 818 -22.19 26.16 15.53
N GLN A 819 -21.94 24.89 15.22
CA GLN A 819 -21.88 24.46 13.84
C GLN A 819 -23.28 24.16 13.32
N TYR A 820 -23.98 23.23 13.98
CA TYR A 820 -25.27 22.73 13.53
C TYR A 820 -26.24 22.53 14.70
N ARG A 821 -27.52 22.36 14.37
CA ARG A 821 -28.59 22.04 15.31
C ARG A 821 -29.59 21.14 14.61
N TRP A 822 -30.11 20.20 15.34
CA TRP A 822 -31.01 19.19 14.81
C TRP A 822 -32.18 19.01 15.74
N GLY A 823 -33.38 18.94 15.17
CA GLY A 823 -34.53 18.48 15.93
C GLY A 823 -34.30 17.07 16.48
N ILE A 824 -34.84 16.77 17.65
CA ILE A 824 -35.25 15.40 17.97
C ILE A 824 -36.80 15.36 17.88
N PRO A 825 -37.47 14.21 17.99
CA PRO A 825 -38.91 14.11 17.78
C PRO A 825 -39.72 15.09 18.65
N GLN A 826 -40.82 15.60 18.11
CA GLN A 826 -41.57 16.67 18.78
C GLN A 826 -42.18 16.19 20.11
N GLY A 827 -41.96 16.97 21.17
CA GLY A 827 -42.30 16.64 22.54
C GLY A 827 -41.21 15.89 23.32
N ASP A 828 -40.08 15.50 22.72
CA ASP A 828 -39.04 14.74 23.42
C ASP A 828 -37.95 15.57 24.09
N LEU A 829 -37.39 14.95 25.13
CA LEU A 829 -36.27 15.42 25.93
C LEU A 829 -35.28 14.27 26.10
N VAL A 830 -33.99 14.56 26.08
CA VAL A 830 -32.97 13.57 26.37
C VAL A 830 -32.93 13.36 27.89
N ILE A 831 -32.94 12.09 28.32
CA ILE A 831 -32.79 11.70 29.72
C ILE A 831 -31.31 11.57 30.08
N SER A 832 -30.56 10.97 29.17
CA SER A 832 -29.11 10.77 29.23
C SER A 832 -28.59 10.57 27.80
N LEU A 833 -27.39 11.08 27.55
CA LEU A 833 -26.65 11.12 26.29
C LEU A 833 -25.26 10.56 26.56
N ASP A 834 -24.73 9.75 25.66
CA ASP A 834 -23.31 9.44 25.68
C ASP A 834 -22.77 9.27 24.26
N THR A 835 -21.47 9.49 24.06
CA THR A 835 -20.81 9.31 22.76
C THR A 835 -19.74 8.24 22.81
N ALA A 836 -19.60 7.51 21.70
CA ALA A 836 -18.62 6.43 21.64
C ALA A 836 -17.18 7.00 21.74
N PRO A 837 -16.35 6.48 22.66
CA PRO A 837 -15.00 6.98 22.82
C PRO A 837 -14.12 6.48 21.67
N ASP A 838 -13.74 7.36 20.73
CA ASP A 838 -12.68 7.05 19.75
C ASP A 838 -11.36 6.80 20.51
N LEU A 839 -10.94 5.53 20.57
CA LEU A 839 -9.74 5.08 21.25
C LEU A 839 -8.54 4.85 20.32
N ASP A 840 -8.76 4.78 19.00
CA ASP A 840 -7.70 4.61 18.01
C ASP A 840 -7.83 5.68 16.91
N PRO A 841 -7.15 6.83 17.06
CA PRO A 841 -7.19 7.91 16.07
C PRO A 841 -6.51 7.54 14.73
N SER A 842 -6.08 6.29 14.55
CA SER A 842 -5.61 5.72 13.29
C SER A 842 -6.60 4.76 12.62
N ASP A 843 -7.68 4.36 13.29
CA ASP A 843 -8.82 3.71 12.64
C ASP A 843 -9.59 4.71 11.76
N SER A 844 -10.30 4.22 10.75
CA SER A 844 -10.91 5.07 9.73
C SER A 844 -12.29 5.59 10.13
N TYR A 845 -12.40 6.19 11.33
CA TYR A 845 -13.58 6.89 11.83
C TYR A 845 -14.86 6.06 11.80
N THR A 846 -14.76 4.75 12.01
CA THR A 846 -15.89 3.82 11.83
C THR A 846 -16.89 3.80 12.97
N ASP A 847 -16.53 4.42 14.11
CA ASP A 847 -17.19 4.19 15.38
C ASP A 847 -17.83 5.44 16.03
N ASP A 848 -17.83 6.61 15.35
CA ASP A 848 -18.48 7.86 15.79
C ASP A 848 -19.99 7.65 16.05
N ARG A 849 -20.40 7.52 17.31
CA ARG A 849 -21.81 7.26 17.69
C ARG A 849 -22.31 8.22 18.75
N ILE A 850 -23.61 8.47 18.69
CA ILE A 850 -24.38 9.14 19.74
C ILE A 850 -25.48 8.20 20.20
N VAL A 851 -25.46 7.89 21.50
CA VAL A 851 -26.44 7.04 22.15
C VAL A 851 -27.34 7.93 22.99
N LEU A 852 -28.65 7.86 22.77
CA LEU A 852 -29.64 8.69 23.46
C LEU A 852 -30.74 7.84 24.08
N VAL A 853 -31.20 8.27 25.25
CA VAL A 853 -32.48 7.84 25.82
C VAL A 853 -33.44 9.03 25.82
N LEU A 854 -34.65 8.84 25.28
CA LEU A 854 -35.64 9.91 25.15
C LEU A 854 -36.81 9.76 26.15
N LEU A 855 -37.34 10.88 26.65
CA LEU A 855 -38.30 10.94 27.75
C LEU A 855 -39.65 10.28 27.44
N ASN A 856 -40.10 10.31 26.18
CA ASN A 856 -41.35 9.66 25.76
C ASN A 856 -41.17 8.17 25.43
N THR A 857 -39.93 7.72 25.20
CA THR A 857 -39.55 6.31 24.99
C THR A 857 -38.40 5.93 25.95
N PRO A 858 -38.60 6.02 27.28
CA PRO A 858 -37.53 5.83 28.27
C PRO A 858 -37.03 4.38 28.35
N ASP A 859 -37.72 3.46 27.69
CA ASP A 859 -37.39 2.05 27.48
C ASP A 859 -36.57 1.79 26.21
N VAL A 860 -36.26 2.83 25.43
CA VAL A 860 -35.60 2.72 24.13
C VAL A 860 -34.28 3.47 24.13
N ILE A 861 -33.21 2.78 23.77
CA ILE A 861 -31.92 3.38 23.45
C ILE A 861 -31.91 3.64 21.94
N THR A 862 -31.72 4.89 21.53
CA THR A 862 -31.56 5.24 20.11
C THR A 862 -30.10 5.49 19.80
N VAL A 863 -29.56 4.81 18.79
CA VAL A 863 -28.16 4.95 18.37
C VAL A 863 -28.11 5.62 17.00
N TYR A 864 -27.48 6.79 16.97
CA TYR A 864 -27.18 7.54 15.75
C TYR A 864 -25.69 7.34 15.41
N ASP A 865 -25.40 7.10 14.13
CA ASP A 865 -24.06 7.34 13.57
C ASP A 865 -23.87 8.87 13.49
N ALA A 866 -22.70 9.40 13.87
CA ALA A 866 -22.47 10.84 13.84
C ALA A 866 -22.55 11.41 12.40
N ASN A 867 -22.36 10.58 11.36
CA ASN A 867 -22.58 10.95 9.97
C ASN A 867 -24.07 11.11 9.60
N VAL A 868 -25.01 10.63 10.43
CA VAL A 868 -26.47 10.93 10.30
C VAL A 868 -26.73 12.42 10.33
N PHE A 869 -25.97 13.15 11.14
CA PHE A 869 -26.07 14.59 11.27
C PHE A 869 -25.59 15.36 10.02
N LEU A 870 -24.91 14.67 9.09
CA LEU A 870 -24.54 15.13 7.75
C LEU A 870 -25.47 14.58 6.65
N GLY A 871 -26.55 13.87 7.00
CA GLY A 871 -27.54 13.31 6.08
C GLY A 871 -27.52 11.79 5.91
N GLY A 872 -26.75 11.05 6.73
CA GLY A 872 -26.82 9.59 6.80
C GLY A 872 -28.13 9.06 7.43
N PRO A 873 -28.40 7.74 7.33
CA PRO A 873 -29.60 7.11 7.91
C PRO A 873 -29.40 6.71 9.38
N LEU A 874 -30.47 6.79 10.20
CA LEU A 874 -30.49 6.26 11.57
C LEU A 874 -29.97 4.81 11.61
N MET A 875 -29.00 4.51 12.48
CA MET A 875 -28.44 3.16 12.57
C MET A 875 -29.40 2.16 13.22
N THR A 876 -29.81 2.39 14.48
CA THR A 876 -30.67 1.43 15.18
C THR A 876 -31.38 1.99 16.41
N THR A 877 -32.37 1.25 16.90
CA THR A 877 -33.01 1.43 18.23
C THR A 877 -33.00 0.11 18.98
N LEU A 878 -32.55 0.13 20.24
CA LEU A 878 -32.51 -1.03 21.13
C LEU A 878 -33.74 -0.97 22.04
N ASN A 879 -34.62 -1.96 21.88
CA ASN A 879 -35.94 -2.02 22.52
C ASN A 879 -36.05 -3.23 23.49
N ASP A 880 -34.91 -3.66 24.06
CA ASP A 880 -34.82 -4.84 24.93
C ASP A 880 -35.29 -4.58 26.37
N VAL A 881 -35.39 -3.31 26.77
CA VAL A 881 -36.03 -2.91 28.03
C VAL A 881 -37.55 -2.97 27.83
N ALA A 882 -38.26 -3.57 28.77
CA ALA A 882 -39.71 -3.66 28.69
C ALA A 882 -40.35 -2.29 28.97
N GLY A 883 -41.24 -1.80 28.10
CA GLY A 883 -41.87 -0.46 28.20
C GLY A 883 -42.76 -0.13 29.42
N SER A 884 -42.65 -0.88 30.51
CA SER A 884 -43.05 -0.45 31.86
C SER A 884 -41.90 0.06 32.73
N ASP A 885 -40.67 -0.16 32.25
CA ASP A 885 -39.41 0.11 32.90
C ASP A 885 -38.73 1.28 32.16
N GLY A 886 -37.90 2.05 32.85
CA GLY A 886 -37.23 3.23 32.29
C GLY A 886 -35.73 3.21 32.55
N ILE A 887 -34.95 3.47 31.52
CA ILE A 887 -33.52 3.72 31.62
C ILE A 887 -33.33 5.08 32.31
N SER A 888 -32.43 5.12 33.29
CA SER A 888 -32.12 6.35 34.02
C SER A 888 -30.96 7.08 33.36
N CYS A 889 -29.78 6.46 33.37
CA CYS A 889 -28.60 6.94 32.67
C CYS A 889 -27.98 5.79 31.88
N ILE A 890 -27.14 6.15 30.92
CA ILE A 890 -26.31 5.27 30.10
C ILE A 890 -24.84 5.66 30.27
N ALA A 891 -23.94 4.72 29.98
CA ALA A 891 -22.55 5.02 29.63
C ALA A 891 -22.05 3.96 28.64
N ILE A 892 -21.09 4.35 27.83
CA ILE A 892 -20.40 3.53 26.84
C ILE A 892 -19.01 3.24 27.40
N ASP A 893 -18.51 2.00 27.25
CA ASP A 893 -17.17 1.64 27.68
C ASP A 893 -16.13 1.69 26.54
N ALA A 894 -14.91 1.26 26.85
CA ALA A 894 -13.76 1.28 25.95
C ALA A 894 -13.95 0.37 24.72
N GLU A 895 -14.76 -0.67 24.86
CA GLU A 895 -15.10 -1.63 23.82
C GLU A 895 -16.33 -1.19 23.00
N ASN A 896 -16.88 -0.01 23.32
CA ASN A 896 -18.13 0.57 22.84
C ASN A 896 -19.41 -0.16 23.28
N ASP A 897 -19.33 -1.00 24.30
CA ASP A 897 -20.48 -1.69 24.86
C ASP A 897 -21.33 -0.68 25.67
N ILE A 898 -22.65 -0.75 25.52
CA ILE A 898 -23.57 0.16 26.20
C ILE A 898 -23.99 -0.43 27.54
N TRP A 899 -23.76 0.33 28.61
CA TRP A 899 -24.23 0.08 29.96
C TRP A 899 -25.40 1.01 30.26
N ALA A 900 -26.49 0.49 30.86
CA ALA A 900 -27.66 1.31 31.19
C ALA A 900 -28.24 0.96 32.55
N LEU A 901 -28.61 1.97 33.34
CA LEU A 901 -29.20 1.76 34.66
C LEU A 901 -30.73 1.81 34.59
N VAL A 902 -31.35 0.63 34.51
CA VAL A 902 -32.79 0.45 34.28
C VAL A 902 -33.55 0.36 35.59
N ARG A 903 -34.55 1.24 35.76
CA ARG A 903 -35.56 1.20 36.82
C ARG A 903 -36.78 0.46 36.31
N SER A 904 -37.11 -0.66 36.95
CA SER A 904 -38.32 -1.43 36.63
C SER A 904 -39.48 -1.12 37.56
N GLY A 905 -40.71 -1.30 37.06
CA GLY A 905 -41.99 -0.90 37.69
C GLY A 905 -42.36 -1.53 39.05
N GLY A 906 -41.40 -2.06 39.79
CA GLY A 906 -41.53 -2.67 41.12
C GLY A 906 -40.34 -2.38 42.03
N ASN A 907 -39.85 -1.12 42.03
CA ASN A 907 -38.76 -0.62 42.88
C ASN A 907 -37.44 -1.41 42.75
N THR A 908 -37.14 -1.93 41.56
CA THR A 908 -35.91 -2.69 41.30
C THR A 908 -35.06 -1.96 40.27
N VAL A 909 -33.81 -1.68 40.64
CA VAL A 909 -32.77 -1.04 39.83
C VAL A 909 -31.80 -2.11 39.33
N ARG A 910 -31.51 -2.12 38.02
CA ARG A 910 -30.58 -3.07 37.39
C ARG A 910 -29.62 -2.35 36.46
N LEU A 911 -28.34 -2.70 36.52
CA LEU A 911 -27.37 -2.35 35.49
C LEU A 911 -27.50 -3.39 34.35
N HIS A 912 -27.85 -2.92 33.17
CA HIS A 912 -28.00 -3.69 31.92
C HIS A 912 -26.77 -3.47 31.03
N HIS A 913 -26.54 -4.41 30.10
CA HIS A 913 -25.35 -4.46 29.24
C HIS A 913 -25.75 -4.87 27.80
N TRP A 914 -25.25 -4.16 26.79
CA TRP A 914 -25.36 -4.52 25.38
C TRP A 914 -23.98 -4.51 24.74
N THR A 915 -23.50 -5.68 24.29
CA THR A 915 -22.22 -5.75 23.59
C THR A 915 -22.35 -5.27 22.15
N TYR A 916 -21.38 -4.45 21.74
CA TYR A 916 -21.16 -4.03 20.37
C TYR A 916 -20.58 -5.19 19.55
N VAL A 917 -21.18 -5.46 18.40
CA VAL A 917 -20.79 -6.53 17.49
C VAL A 917 -20.57 -5.96 16.10
N VAL A 918 -19.31 -5.94 15.68
CA VAL A 918 -18.92 -5.73 14.29
C VAL A 918 -18.98 -7.09 13.59
N ASP A 919 -19.98 -7.29 12.73
CA ASP A 919 -20.02 -8.42 11.79
C ASP A 919 -19.90 -7.87 10.36
N ASP A 920 -18.71 -8.03 9.79
CA ASP A 920 -18.35 -7.65 8.41
C ASP A 920 -19.31 -8.22 7.35
N ASN A 921 -20.09 -9.26 7.69
CA ASN A 921 -20.99 -9.95 6.77
C ASN A 921 -22.44 -9.41 6.79
N THR A 922 -22.87 -8.69 7.83
CA THR A 922 -24.27 -8.23 7.96
C THR A 922 -24.53 -6.83 7.43
N GLY A 923 -23.51 -6.14 6.90
CA GLY A 923 -23.66 -4.83 6.26
C GLY A 923 -23.72 -3.64 7.22
N GLY A 924 -23.28 -3.82 8.46
CA GLY A 924 -23.21 -2.78 9.48
C GLY A 924 -23.06 -3.39 10.88
N PRO A 925 -22.49 -2.64 11.84
CA PRO A 925 -22.36 -3.10 13.21
C PRO A 925 -23.70 -3.05 13.94
N TYR A 926 -23.86 -3.86 14.99
CA TYR A 926 -25.09 -3.94 15.77
C TYR A 926 -24.83 -4.26 17.25
N TYR A 927 -25.85 -4.09 18.10
CA TYR A 927 -25.77 -4.35 19.53
C TYR A 927 -26.53 -5.62 19.92
N THR A 928 -25.98 -6.38 20.87
CA THR A 928 -26.60 -7.61 21.41
C THR A 928 -26.81 -7.49 22.91
N TYR A 929 -28.06 -7.61 23.37
CA TYR A 929 -28.39 -7.51 24.80
C TYR A 929 -27.89 -8.71 25.63
N ASN A 930 -26.98 -8.45 26.56
CA ASN A 930 -26.39 -9.44 27.46
C ASN A 930 -27.20 -9.61 28.75
N SER A 931 -28.35 -10.28 28.63
CA SER A 931 -29.20 -10.65 29.79
C SER A 931 -28.49 -11.47 30.89
N GLY A 932 -27.31 -12.05 30.60
CA GLY A 932 -26.45 -12.73 31.58
C GLY A 932 -25.63 -11.79 32.46
N ASP A 933 -25.30 -10.60 31.97
CA ASP A 933 -24.47 -9.60 32.66
C ASP A 933 -25.29 -8.61 33.50
N THR A 934 -26.62 -8.72 33.42
CA THR A 934 -27.53 -7.82 34.14
C THR A 934 -27.39 -7.95 35.67
N LEU A 935 -26.81 -6.92 36.31
CA LEU A 935 -26.63 -6.87 37.76
C LEU A 935 -27.82 -6.16 38.44
N ASN A 936 -28.42 -6.81 39.45
CA ASN A 936 -29.41 -6.14 40.31
C ASN A 936 -28.71 -5.35 41.42
N VAL A 937 -28.79 -4.01 41.35
CA VAL A 937 -28.10 -3.07 42.25
C VAL A 937 -29.03 -2.38 43.26
N THR A 938 -30.27 -2.86 43.40
CA THR A 938 -31.33 -2.28 44.28
C THR A 938 -30.94 -2.19 45.77
N SER A 939 -29.90 -2.90 46.20
CA SER A 939 -29.39 -2.87 47.57
C SER A 939 -28.23 -1.89 47.80
N GLN A 940 -27.69 -1.34 46.71
CA GLN A 940 -26.61 -0.37 46.67
C GLN A 940 -27.22 1.00 46.38
N ILE A 941 -27.92 1.10 45.24
CA ILE A 941 -28.57 2.31 44.75
C ILE A 941 -30.00 2.33 45.25
N SER A 942 -30.37 3.39 45.95
CA SER A 942 -31.72 3.52 46.53
C SER A 942 -32.75 3.77 45.42
N TRP A 943 -33.80 2.95 45.37
CA TRP A 943 -34.91 3.13 44.42
C TRP A 943 -35.63 4.48 44.57
N ASP A 944 -35.56 5.08 45.78
CA ASP A 944 -36.10 6.41 46.13
C ASP A 944 -35.09 7.56 45.91
N ALA A 945 -33.81 7.27 45.64
CA ALA A 945 -32.82 8.32 45.36
C ALA A 945 -32.89 8.76 43.89
N ASP A 946 -32.62 10.02 43.63
CA ASP A 946 -32.37 10.49 42.27
C ASP A 946 -30.97 10.04 41.85
N ILE A 947 -30.90 9.21 40.80
CA ILE A 947 -29.65 8.88 40.10
C ILE A 947 -29.41 10.02 39.12
N PHE A 948 -28.21 10.58 39.10
CA PHE A 948 -27.86 11.73 38.28
C PHE A 948 -27.27 11.32 36.95
N ASP A 949 -26.09 10.70 36.99
CA ASP A 949 -25.50 10.15 35.79
C ASP A 949 -24.50 9.04 36.13
N MET A 950 -23.88 8.43 35.12
CA MET A 950 -22.83 7.42 35.28
C MET A 950 -21.70 7.63 34.28
N VAL A 951 -20.49 7.22 34.64
CA VAL A 951 -19.33 7.30 33.74
C VAL A 951 -18.42 6.09 33.89
N VAL A 952 -17.77 5.67 32.81
CA VAL A 952 -16.84 4.53 32.80
C VAL A 952 -15.39 5.02 32.72
N ALA A 953 -14.56 4.53 33.65
CA ALA A 953 -13.12 4.68 33.60
C ALA A 953 -12.49 3.58 32.73
N PHE A 954 -12.28 3.89 31.45
CA PHE A 954 -11.69 2.97 30.45
C PHE A 954 -10.32 2.38 30.85
N THR A 955 -9.56 3.07 31.70
CA THR A 955 -8.22 2.61 32.11
C THR A 955 -8.24 1.42 33.07
N ASN A 956 -9.35 1.17 33.76
CA ASN A 956 -9.50 0.04 34.67
C ASN A 956 -10.85 -0.69 34.54
N ASN A 957 -11.70 -0.31 33.58
CA ASN A 957 -13.07 -0.79 33.38
C ASN A 957 -13.88 -0.80 34.68
N HIS A 958 -13.88 0.34 35.37
CA HIS A 958 -14.76 0.61 36.51
C HIS A 958 -15.82 1.65 36.12
N LEU A 959 -17.08 1.38 36.49
CA LEU A 959 -18.24 2.24 36.25
C LEU A 959 -18.64 2.93 37.56
N PHE A 960 -18.81 4.24 37.50
CA PHE A 960 -19.14 5.09 38.64
C PHE A 960 -20.53 5.69 38.43
N VAL A 961 -21.42 5.55 39.41
CA VAL A 961 -22.79 6.11 39.36
C VAL A 961 -22.96 7.15 40.45
N LEU A 962 -23.32 8.38 40.09
CA LEU A 962 -23.62 9.45 41.03
C LEU A 962 -25.12 9.46 41.39
N GLU A 963 -25.45 9.37 42.68
CA GLU A 963 -26.82 9.55 43.20
C GLU A 963 -26.90 10.68 44.24
N ALA A 964 -28.14 11.10 44.55
CA ALA A 964 -28.47 12.07 45.58
C ALA A 964 -27.85 11.77 46.97
N GLY A 965 -27.78 10.48 47.32
CA GLY A 965 -27.50 10.02 48.66
C GLY A 965 -28.64 10.29 49.65
N PRO A 966 -28.53 9.80 50.90
CA PRO A 966 -29.56 9.97 51.92
C PRO A 966 -29.57 11.38 52.53
N ALA A 967 -30.75 11.92 52.82
CA ALA A 967 -30.94 13.27 53.36
C ALA A 967 -30.09 13.60 54.62
N PRO A 968 -29.38 14.74 54.68
CA PRO A 968 -29.28 15.77 53.64
C PRO A 968 -28.50 15.26 52.42
N GLU A 969 -29.14 15.36 51.25
CA GLU A 969 -28.65 14.85 49.98
C GLU A 969 -27.38 15.61 49.57
N ARG A 970 -26.20 14.99 49.74
CA ARG A 970 -24.87 15.62 49.58
C ARG A 970 -23.96 14.87 48.59
N GLY A 971 -24.57 14.09 47.71
CA GLY A 971 -23.93 13.26 46.69
C GLY A 971 -23.40 11.95 47.26
N LEU A 972 -23.61 10.85 46.55
CA LEU A 972 -23.00 9.55 46.82
C LEU A 972 -22.60 8.92 45.48
N ILE A 973 -21.32 8.60 45.30
CA ILE A 973 -20.83 7.85 44.13
C ILE A 973 -20.75 6.37 44.53
N HIS A 974 -21.27 5.49 43.67
CA HIS A 974 -21.13 4.03 43.76
C HIS A 974 -20.19 3.53 42.66
N GLU A 975 -19.29 2.62 43.01
CA GLU A 975 -18.30 2.06 42.10
C GLU A 975 -18.60 0.58 41.80
N PHE A 976 -18.55 0.21 40.52
CA PHE A 976 -18.75 -1.15 40.03
C PHE A 976 -17.59 -1.54 39.12
N ASN A 977 -17.00 -2.71 39.34
CA ASN A 977 -15.97 -3.26 38.47
C ASN A 977 -16.63 -4.06 37.34
N LEU A 978 -16.41 -3.66 36.09
CA LEU A 978 -16.96 -4.27 34.87
C LEU A 978 -16.12 -5.45 34.36
N ASN A 979 -14.89 -5.65 34.86
CA ASN A 979 -14.05 -6.82 34.54
C ASN A 979 -14.61 -8.16 35.07
N THR A 980 -15.83 -8.16 35.60
CA THR A 980 -16.57 -9.33 36.08
C THR A 980 -17.93 -9.40 35.39
N SER A 981 -18.37 -10.61 35.07
CA SER A 981 -19.67 -10.90 34.43
C SER A 981 -20.51 -11.75 35.40
N PRO A 982 -21.67 -11.26 35.89
CA PRO A 982 -22.09 -9.85 35.87
C PRO A 982 -21.14 -8.96 36.71
N PRO A 983 -21.18 -7.62 36.53
CA PRO A 983 -20.33 -6.69 37.27
C PRO A 983 -20.42 -6.84 38.79
N THR A 984 -19.40 -6.35 39.50
CA THR A 984 -19.34 -6.45 40.96
C THR A 984 -19.19 -5.08 41.62
N TYR A 985 -20.07 -4.77 42.57
CA TYR A 985 -19.98 -3.56 43.39
C TYR A 985 -18.71 -3.57 44.25
N VAL A 986 -17.98 -2.46 44.22
CA VAL A 986 -16.71 -2.26 44.93
C VAL A 986 -16.95 -1.49 46.24
N GLN A 987 -17.37 -0.22 46.13
CA GLN A 987 -17.50 0.71 47.26
C GLN A 987 -18.43 1.90 46.94
N SER A 988 -18.64 2.78 47.92
CA SER A 988 -19.26 4.09 47.72
C SER A 988 -18.73 5.17 48.66
N VAL A 989 -18.70 6.41 48.18
CA VAL A 989 -18.18 7.61 48.88
C VAL A 989 -19.17 8.76 48.76
N GLY A 990 -19.36 9.54 49.83
CA GLY A 990 -20.32 10.67 49.89
C GLY A 990 -21.35 10.65 51.03
N GLY A 991 -21.36 9.60 51.86
CA GLY A 991 -22.33 9.48 52.97
C GLY A 991 -22.20 10.55 54.07
N PRO A 992 -23.12 10.61 55.04
CA PRO A 992 -23.23 11.69 56.04
C PRO A 992 -22.01 11.98 56.94
N GLY A 993 -20.95 11.16 56.88
CA GLY A 993 -19.68 11.39 57.58
C GLY A 993 -18.54 11.89 56.68
N ASN A 994 -18.66 11.80 55.36
CA ASN A 994 -17.72 12.30 54.37
C ASN A 994 -18.48 12.68 53.08
N PRO A 995 -19.23 13.80 53.08
CA PRO A 995 -20.04 14.20 51.94
C PRO A 995 -19.18 14.67 50.77
N ILE A 996 -19.57 14.31 49.54
CA ILE A 996 -18.90 14.77 48.31
C ILE A 996 -19.00 16.28 48.21
N PHE A 997 -20.21 16.83 48.36
CA PHE A 997 -20.43 18.27 48.32
C PHE A 997 -20.34 18.91 49.71
N SER A 998 -19.91 20.18 49.74
CA SER A 998 -19.67 20.95 50.97
C SER A 998 -20.97 21.33 51.68
N ASP A 999 -22.03 21.58 50.91
CA ASP A 999 -23.40 21.70 51.39
C ASP A 999 -24.36 20.71 50.71
N THR A 1000 -25.62 20.73 51.15
CA THR A 1000 -26.72 19.96 50.55
C THR A 1000 -26.92 20.39 49.11
N MET A 1001 -27.11 19.43 48.21
CA MET A 1001 -27.44 19.72 46.82
C MET A 1001 -28.83 20.36 46.75
N ARG A 1002 -29.02 21.32 45.85
CA ARG A 1002 -30.26 22.06 45.72
C ARG A 1002 -31.28 21.25 44.92
N PHE A 1003 -32.35 20.84 45.59
CA PHE A 1003 -33.55 20.32 44.96
C PHE A 1003 -34.61 21.41 44.91
N ASP A 1004 -35.00 21.89 43.72
CA ASP A 1004 -36.11 22.83 43.60
C ASP A 1004 -37.45 22.09 43.66
N TYR A 1005 -38.25 22.41 44.68
CA TYR A 1005 -39.57 21.80 44.96
C TYR A 1005 -40.74 22.54 44.28
N SER A 1006 -40.46 23.55 43.45
CA SER A 1006 -41.48 24.54 43.04
C SER A 1006 -42.45 24.07 41.96
N MET A 1007 -42.18 22.90 41.35
CA MET A 1007 -43.00 22.31 40.31
C MET A 1007 -43.78 21.11 40.86
N ILE A 1008 -45.03 20.97 40.41
CA ILE A 1008 -46.05 20.01 40.90
C ILE A 1008 -45.69 18.54 40.56
N ILE A 1009 -44.44 18.28 40.16
CA ILE A 1009 -44.07 17.18 39.25
C ILE A 1009 -42.87 16.35 39.76
N GLY A 1010 -42.03 16.89 40.65
CA GLY A 1010 -40.91 16.14 41.24
C GLY A 1010 -39.94 17.03 42.00
N ARG A 1011 -39.01 16.44 42.75
CA ARG A 1011 -37.80 17.15 43.17
C ARG A 1011 -36.83 17.15 42.00
N ALA A 1012 -36.20 18.28 41.72
CA ALA A 1012 -35.16 18.39 40.72
C ALA A 1012 -33.91 18.99 41.36
N ALA A 1013 -32.91 18.16 41.64
CA ALA A 1013 -31.54 18.65 41.71
C ALA A 1013 -30.86 18.41 40.37
N GLY A 1014 -29.97 19.33 40.05
CA GLY A 1014 -28.92 19.05 39.09
C GLY A 1014 -27.67 18.60 39.84
N ALA A 1015 -27.14 17.47 39.45
CA ALA A 1015 -25.76 17.08 39.65
C ALA A 1015 -25.36 16.22 38.45
N ASP A 1016 -24.07 16.08 38.22
CA ASP A 1016 -23.54 15.39 37.06
C ASP A 1016 -22.10 14.88 37.33
N ILE A 1017 -21.65 13.86 36.58
CA ILE A 1017 -20.38 13.15 36.78
C ILE A 1017 -19.68 12.86 35.44
N ALA A 1018 -18.61 13.60 35.18
CA ALA A 1018 -17.68 13.29 34.09
C ALA A 1018 -16.41 12.63 34.60
N ILE A 1019 -15.63 12.07 33.68
CA ILE A 1019 -14.29 11.58 33.97
C ILE A 1019 -13.27 12.10 32.95
N ASP A 1020 -12.08 12.38 33.44
CA ASP A 1020 -10.94 12.82 32.65
C ASP A 1020 -9.97 11.65 32.43
N HIS A 1021 -10.04 11.00 31.26
CA HIS A 1021 -9.15 9.88 30.87
C HIS A 1021 -7.77 10.38 30.40
N VAL A 1022 -7.02 10.99 31.31
CA VAL A 1022 -5.72 11.65 31.04
C VAL A 1022 -4.70 10.72 30.38
N GLY A 1023 -4.21 11.12 29.20
CA GLY A 1023 -3.02 10.53 28.56
C GLY A 1023 -3.12 9.02 28.30
N TYR A 1024 -3.83 8.63 27.24
CA TYR A 1024 -4.09 7.23 26.87
C TYR A 1024 -2.81 6.37 26.89
N ASP A 1025 -1.71 6.87 26.33
CA ASP A 1025 -0.41 6.19 26.22
C ASP A 1025 0.24 5.75 27.55
N SER A 1026 -0.22 6.26 28.69
CA SER A 1026 0.34 5.91 30.01
C SER A 1026 -0.48 4.89 30.80
N CYS A 1027 -1.75 4.68 30.43
CA CYS A 1027 -2.75 3.87 31.16
C CYS A 1027 -2.73 4.11 32.69
N ASP A 1028 -2.35 5.31 33.15
CA ASP A 1028 -2.01 5.51 34.56
C ASP A 1028 -3.26 5.90 35.39
N PRO A 1029 -3.79 4.98 36.23
CA PRO A 1029 -4.93 5.29 37.08
C PRO A 1029 -4.61 6.37 38.13
N GLU A 1030 -3.32 6.66 38.40
CA GLU A 1030 -2.93 7.78 39.26
C GLU A 1030 -3.16 9.14 38.60
N HIS A 1031 -3.43 9.22 37.29
CA HIS A 1031 -3.70 10.48 36.57
C HIS A 1031 -5.17 10.71 36.21
N CYS A 1032 -5.97 9.67 35.99
CA CYS A 1032 -7.41 9.82 35.72
C CYS A 1032 -8.16 10.52 36.88
N ARG A 1033 -9.12 11.40 36.54
CA ARG A 1033 -9.86 12.21 37.53
C ARG A 1033 -11.36 12.10 37.32
N ILE A 1034 -12.09 11.78 38.36
CA ILE A 1034 -13.56 11.89 38.38
C ILE A 1034 -13.89 13.33 38.76
N VAL A 1035 -14.73 13.98 37.96
CA VAL A 1035 -15.18 15.35 38.19
C VAL A 1035 -16.68 15.34 38.37
N VAL A 1036 -17.14 15.68 39.57
CA VAL A 1036 -18.56 15.81 39.87
C VAL A 1036 -18.93 17.25 40.15
N MET A 1037 -20.09 17.66 39.65
CA MET A 1037 -20.60 19.02 39.82
C MET A 1037 -22.01 18.97 40.38
N SER A 1038 -22.33 19.89 41.29
CA SER A 1038 -23.71 20.08 41.75
C SER A 1038 -23.98 21.53 42.13
N TRP A 1039 -25.24 21.93 42.01
CA TRP A 1039 -25.71 23.19 42.56
C TRP A 1039 -26.06 23.04 44.05
N LEU A 1040 -25.60 23.95 44.91
CA LEU A 1040 -25.77 23.83 46.36
C LEU A 1040 -26.95 24.65 46.90
N ASP A 1041 -27.69 24.10 47.87
CA ASP A 1041 -28.73 24.80 48.67
C ASP A 1041 -28.10 25.68 49.76
N ASN A 1042 -27.12 26.49 49.37
CA ASN A 1042 -26.47 27.46 50.25
C ASN A 1042 -27.04 28.86 50.00
N ALA A 1043 -26.86 29.79 50.94
CA ALA A 1043 -27.49 31.12 50.89
C ALA A 1043 -26.95 32.05 49.78
N ALA A 1044 -25.93 31.64 49.04
CA ALA A 1044 -25.41 32.32 47.85
C ALA A 1044 -25.79 31.58 46.55
N GLU A 1045 -26.41 30.40 46.65
CA GLU A 1045 -26.85 29.55 45.55
C GLU A 1045 -25.72 29.28 44.54
N GLU A 1046 -24.54 28.90 45.04
CA GLU A 1046 -23.33 28.66 44.21
C GLU A 1046 -23.24 27.21 43.74
N SER A 1047 -22.65 26.97 42.57
CA SER A 1047 -22.32 25.61 42.09
C SER A 1047 -20.93 25.20 42.59
N GLU A 1048 -20.77 23.94 43.02
CA GLU A 1048 -19.50 23.37 43.46
C GLU A 1048 -19.06 22.25 42.51
N VAL A 1049 -17.81 22.33 42.06
CA VAL A 1049 -17.11 21.27 41.33
C VAL A 1049 -16.14 20.60 42.30
N VAL A 1050 -16.14 19.27 42.30
CA VAL A 1050 -15.31 18.43 43.17
C VAL A 1050 -14.52 17.46 42.29
N ARG A 1051 -13.20 17.42 42.48
CA ARG A 1051 -12.32 16.50 41.77
C ARG A 1051 -11.87 15.38 42.70
N LEU A 1052 -11.99 14.15 42.21
CA LEU A 1052 -11.59 12.93 42.91
C LEU A 1052 -10.57 12.16 42.07
N ASP A 1053 -9.75 11.34 42.72
CA ASP A 1053 -9.02 10.27 42.05
C ASP A 1053 -9.93 9.05 41.81
N LEU A 1054 -9.41 8.01 41.13
CA LEU A 1054 -10.15 6.76 40.92
C LEU A 1054 -10.39 5.94 42.19
N ASN A 1055 -9.76 6.27 43.32
CA ASN A 1055 -10.05 5.66 44.62
C ASN A 1055 -11.22 6.35 45.34
N LEU A 1056 -11.79 7.41 44.72
CA LEU A 1056 -12.81 8.30 45.27
C LEU A 1056 -12.30 9.16 46.45
N ASP A 1057 -10.99 9.37 46.56
CA ASP A 1057 -10.43 10.37 47.48
C ASP A 1057 -10.53 11.77 46.85
N ILE A 1058 -11.05 12.72 47.62
CA ILE A 1058 -11.28 14.10 47.15
C ILE A 1058 -9.94 14.86 47.18
N ILE A 1059 -9.46 15.22 45.99
CA ILE A 1059 -8.22 15.95 45.78
C ILE A 1059 -8.44 17.42 46.13
N ASP A 1060 -9.48 18.01 45.56
CA ASP A 1060 -9.83 19.43 45.72
C ASP A 1060 -11.33 19.67 45.50
N ARG A 1061 -11.75 20.90 45.83
CA ARG A 1061 -13.09 21.42 45.61
C ARG A 1061 -13.00 22.89 45.23
N SER A 1062 -13.89 23.34 44.36
CA SER A 1062 -13.97 24.74 43.98
C SER A 1062 -15.42 25.15 43.83
N GLN A 1063 -15.78 26.25 44.48
CA GLN A 1063 -17.07 26.89 44.31
C GLN A 1063 -16.94 27.97 43.24
N THR A 1064 -17.91 28.01 42.34
CA THR A 1064 -17.97 28.93 41.19
C THR A 1064 -18.25 30.39 41.59
N GLY A 1065 -18.50 30.63 42.89
CA GLY A 1065 -18.86 31.94 43.43
C GLY A 1065 -20.29 32.31 43.08
N SER A 1066 -20.58 33.61 43.00
CA SER A 1066 -21.94 34.12 42.75
C SER A 1066 -22.42 33.95 41.29
N LEU A 1067 -21.81 33.05 40.51
CA LEU A 1067 -22.23 32.71 39.15
C LEU A 1067 -22.87 31.33 39.19
N GLN A 1068 -24.13 31.26 38.78
CA GLN A 1068 -24.91 30.03 38.74
C GLN A 1068 -24.63 29.31 37.43
N TYR A 1069 -23.96 28.17 37.52
CA TYR A 1069 -23.78 27.25 36.41
C TYR A 1069 -24.68 26.04 36.61
N TRP A 1070 -25.40 25.66 35.55
CA TRP A 1070 -26.12 24.39 35.52
C TRP A 1070 -25.10 23.27 35.72
N PRO A 1071 -25.37 22.34 36.66
CA PRO A 1071 -24.47 21.24 36.97
C PRO A 1071 -24.69 20.14 35.93
N SER A 1072 -24.06 20.41 34.80
CA SER A 1072 -23.90 19.56 33.63
C SER A 1072 -22.45 19.78 33.22
N VAL A 1073 -21.70 18.69 33.04
CA VAL A 1073 -20.25 18.72 32.88
C VAL A 1073 -19.83 17.78 31.76
N GLY A 1074 -19.40 18.37 30.66
CA GLY A 1074 -18.56 17.67 29.70
C GLY A 1074 -17.11 18.15 29.81
N LEU A 1075 -16.16 17.23 29.61
CA LEU A 1075 -14.73 17.51 29.62
C LEU A 1075 -14.19 17.50 28.18
N ALA A 1076 -13.79 18.66 27.68
CA ALA A 1076 -13.15 18.75 26.36
C ALA A 1076 -11.76 18.08 26.40
N THR A 1077 -11.63 16.90 25.80
CA THR A 1077 -10.42 16.05 25.88
C THR A 1077 -9.33 16.40 24.85
N ASN A 1078 -9.61 17.27 23.88
CA ASN A 1078 -8.75 17.57 22.73
C ASN A 1078 -7.66 18.64 22.97
N THR A 1079 -7.52 19.16 24.19
CA THR A 1079 -6.53 20.19 24.52
C THR A 1079 -5.38 19.62 25.36
N GLU A 1080 -4.18 20.22 25.29
CA GLU A 1080 -3.05 19.89 26.18
C GLU A 1080 -3.50 19.80 27.65
N GLU A 1081 -2.87 18.98 28.48
CA GLU A 1081 -3.26 18.75 29.89
C GLU A 1081 -3.47 20.05 30.69
N SER A 1082 -2.70 21.10 30.36
CA SER A 1082 -2.80 22.45 30.96
C SER A 1082 -3.99 23.32 30.51
N GLN A 1083 -4.85 22.81 29.61
CA GLN A 1083 -5.88 23.57 28.91
C GLN A 1083 -7.28 22.96 29.00
N ARG A 1084 -7.49 21.93 29.82
CA ARG A 1084 -8.77 21.23 29.91
C ARG A 1084 -9.89 22.12 30.43
N LEU A 1085 -11.02 22.03 29.75
CA LEU A 1085 -12.13 22.97 29.91
C LEU A 1085 -13.35 22.22 30.42
N LEU A 1086 -13.83 22.64 31.60
CA LEU A 1086 -15.13 22.26 32.10
C LEU A 1086 -16.18 23.04 31.32
N VAL A 1087 -16.96 22.37 30.48
CA VAL A 1087 -18.06 23.02 29.76
C VAL A 1087 -19.35 22.82 30.54
N CYS A 1088 -19.94 23.93 30.95
CA CYS A 1088 -21.17 23.95 31.73
C CYS A 1088 -22.14 24.99 31.16
N PRO A 1089 -23.45 24.73 31.13
CA PRO A 1089 -24.42 25.74 30.76
C PRO A 1089 -24.45 26.84 31.84
N GLY A 1090 -24.14 28.08 31.48
CA GLY A 1090 -24.46 29.24 32.31
C GLY A 1090 -25.94 29.58 32.25
N THR A 1091 -26.38 30.61 32.99
CA THR A 1091 -27.79 31.02 33.00
C THR A 1091 -28.30 31.60 31.67
N ASP A 1092 -27.40 32.04 30.78
CA ASP A 1092 -27.71 32.82 29.57
C ASP A 1092 -27.03 32.25 28.29
N HIS A 1093 -25.95 31.47 28.46
CA HIS A 1093 -25.05 30.96 27.42
C HIS A 1093 -24.30 29.70 27.91
N PHE A 1094 -23.79 28.86 27.01
CA PHE A 1094 -22.78 27.86 27.37
C PHE A 1094 -21.49 28.57 27.74
N ASP A 1095 -20.99 28.31 28.94
CA ASP A 1095 -19.78 28.93 29.47
C ASP A 1095 -18.70 27.87 29.71
N ILE A 1096 -17.46 28.34 29.76
CA ILE A 1096 -16.30 27.50 30.04
C ILE A 1096 -15.79 27.92 31.40
N TRP A 1097 -16.00 27.05 32.40
CA TRP A 1097 -15.44 27.30 33.71
C TRP A 1097 -13.97 26.89 33.70
N HIS A 1098 -13.09 27.90 33.66
CA HIS A 1098 -11.67 27.71 33.90
C HIS A 1098 -11.45 27.49 35.41
N PRO A 1099 -10.97 26.31 35.84
CA PRO A 1099 -10.60 26.11 37.22
C PRO A 1099 -9.36 26.97 37.58
N PRO A 1100 -9.03 27.11 38.89
CA PRO A 1100 -7.80 27.78 39.30
C PRO A 1100 -6.57 27.16 38.63
N VAL A 1101 -5.52 27.95 38.36
CA VAL A 1101 -4.32 27.51 37.57
C VAL A 1101 -3.54 26.34 38.20
N ASP A 1102 -3.82 26.00 39.45
CA ASP A 1102 -3.21 24.87 40.18
C ASP A 1102 -4.15 23.63 40.26
N TRP A 1103 -5.30 23.65 39.56
CA TRP A 1103 -6.12 22.47 39.27
C TRP A 1103 -5.55 21.74 38.05
#